data_AF-A0A954FS37-F1
#
_entry.id   AF-A0A954FS37-F1
#
_cell.length_a   1.000
_cell.length_b   1.000
_cell.length_c   1.000
_cell.angle_alpha   90.00
_cell.angle_beta   90.00
_cell.angle_gamma   90.00
#
_symmetry.space_group_name_H-M   'P 1'
#
loop_
_entity.id
_entity.type
_entity.pdbx_description
1 polymer ?
#
loop_
_entity_poly.entity_id
_entity_poly.type
_entity_poly.pdbx_seq_one_letter_code
_entity_poly.pdbx_strand_id
1 'polypeptide(L)'
;MPGLQDPFAGGGTIPLEAQRLGLKAYASDLNPVAVLINKAMIEIPPTYCDCPPVNPQSRKKSSLVDWEWKGTEGLAEDVRYYGQWVRDEALKQIGHMYPQVEITPKIVQGRPDLEEYQGQKLTVIAWLWARTVKSPNPAFSNINVPLASTFVLSTKGGRGAFVSPVIQDGGYQFVVMSGKPPKEAKEGTKAGRGGNFRCIMSGAPIGPQYIRSEGVAGRMEARLMAVVAEGNHGRVYLDPLDFVEEPLLLANTDWFPEGHLPAKHRAFTPTIYGMTEWKDLFTRRQLSAMSTFAHLISCVSSKILYDHSEHLCSSHLKGSHLQESYARAVTTYISLALSKVADYNCSLVPWYTKEDRPGHLFSQQAVPMVWDFTELNPLTDIGGTLQKSVKIVADAIAGCCPHGICGVVSQADAVQLSGGGPFVFSTDPPYYDNVPYADLSDFFYTWLRPVLRKDFPELFSTISTPKLEELVATPERHGGKDMAEQLFLSRMEVALRRIRADAHPAFPTTVYYAFKQSETDSSKGTISTGWETFLEAAVRAGFAIHGTWPMRTERSTRSRGLGSNALASSIVLVCRPRTDDSLTVSRRQFIRELNSTLPLALDAMTRETEGLHSPVAPVDLSQAIIGPGMAVFSKYAAVLEADGSPMTVRTALQLINRFLAEDDFDADTQFCLHWFEQCGWESGKFGDADTLARAKGTSVDGVKNSGVLYSSGGNVRLLKWAEYPTDWRPQTDQRLPVWEVLHQLVRVFSTTGETGAGLVFVAVQSKVEAARQLAYRLYTLCERTGRAEDARAYNELITSWTGIESAAAKEPALKQGELF
;
A
#
# COMPACT_ATOMS: atom_id res chain seq x y z
N MET A 1 28.82 13.72 10.43
CA MET A 1 27.35 13.83 10.51
C MET A 1 26.82 12.84 11.54
N PRO A 2 25.74 13.17 12.27
CA PRO A 2 25.31 12.43 13.46
C PRO A 2 24.62 11.05 13.27
N GLY A 3 24.65 10.34 12.15
CA GLY A 3 23.92 9.05 12.06
C GLY A 3 22.38 9.17 12.18
N LEU A 4 21.68 8.20 11.60
CA LEU A 4 20.22 8.18 11.53
C LEU A 4 19.69 7.00 12.33
N GLN A 5 18.68 7.22 13.17
CA GLN A 5 17.99 6.17 13.91
C GLN A 5 16.52 6.05 13.48
N ASP A 6 16.11 4.82 13.18
CA ASP A 6 14.73 4.44 12.93
C ASP A 6 14.30 3.35 13.94
N PRO A 7 13.49 3.69 14.95
CA PRO A 7 13.04 2.74 15.96
C PRO A 7 11.79 1.92 15.55
N PHE A 8 11.25 2.18 14.36
CA PHE A 8 10.13 1.46 13.75
C PHE A 8 10.54 0.97 12.36
N ALA A 9 11.73 0.38 12.27
CA ALA A 9 12.42 0.19 11.00
C ALA A 9 11.63 -0.66 10.00
N GLY A 10 10.75 -1.57 10.45
CA GLY A 10 9.86 -2.33 9.59
C GLY A 10 10.58 -2.99 8.41
N GLY A 11 10.19 -2.63 7.19
CA GLY A 11 10.81 -3.11 5.95
C GLY A 11 12.19 -2.53 5.63
N GLY A 12 12.75 -1.67 6.49
CA GLY A 12 14.13 -1.15 6.50
C GLY A 12 14.52 -0.20 5.37
N THR A 13 13.53 0.40 4.69
CA THR A 13 13.77 1.36 3.61
C THR A 13 14.49 2.62 4.11
N ILE A 14 14.04 3.22 5.22
CA ILE A 14 14.64 4.44 5.76
C ILE A 14 16.11 4.20 6.17
N PRO A 15 16.45 3.14 6.95
CA PRO A 15 17.85 2.83 7.27
C PRO A 15 18.73 2.58 6.04
N LEU A 16 18.23 1.86 5.03
CA LEU A 16 18.98 1.58 3.80
C LEU A 16 19.27 2.87 3.00
N GLU A 17 18.27 3.74 2.85
CA GLU A 17 18.47 5.03 2.18
C GLU A 17 19.41 5.94 2.97
N ALA A 18 19.38 5.90 4.30
CA ALA A 18 20.35 6.61 5.12
C ALA A 18 21.80 6.18 4.82
N GLN A 19 22.06 4.87 4.69
CA GLN A 19 23.38 4.37 4.28
C GLN A 19 23.74 4.76 2.85
N ARG A 20 22.77 4.76 1.92
CA ARG A 20 22.96 5.27 0.55
C ARG A 20 23.33 6.76 0.53
N LEU A 21 22.88 7.53 1.51
CA LEU A 21 23.26 8.94 1.68
C LEU A 21 24.56 9.14 2.49
N GLY A 22 25.26 8.06 2.86
CA GLY A 22 26.52 8.13 3.58
C GLY A 22 26.37 8.30 5.11
N LEU A 23 25.18 8.09 5.66
CA LEU A 23 24.93 8.11 7.10
C LEU A 23 25.10 6.72 7.70
N LYS A 24 25.61 6.66 8.94
CA LYS A 24 25.52 5.45 9.75
C LYS A 24 24.07 5.26 10.19
N ALA A 25 23.47 4.13 9.82
CA ALA A 25 22.08 3.81 10.15
C ALA A 25 21.99 2.93 11.39
N TYR A 26 21.05 3.26 12.28
CA TYR A 26 20.66 2.52 13.46
C TYR A 26 19.19 2.13 13.28
N ALA A 27 18.90 0.84 13.22
CA ALA A 27 17.55 0.34 13.02
C ALA A 27 17.14 -0.53 14.20
N SER A 28 15.92 -0.36 14.68
CA SER A 28 15.32 -1.34 15.59
C SER A 28 13.88 -1.61 15.24
N ASP A 29 13.44 -2.82 15.55
CA ASP A 29 12.04 -3.22 15.46
C ASP A 29 11.73 -4.28 16.53
N LEU A 30 10.49 -4.34 16.98
CA LEU A 30 10.04 -5.40 17.88
C LEU A 30 9.94 -6.74 17.14
N ASN A 31 9.57 -6.70 15.86
CA ASN A 31 9.29 -7.84 15.03
C ASN A 31 10.59 -8.50 14.54
N PRO A 32 10.88 -9.76 14.91
CA PRO A 32 12.14 -10.41 14.55
C PRO A 32 12.32 -10.60 13.03
N VAL A 33 11.22 -10.70 12.27
CA VAL A 33 11.29 -10.80 10.80
C VAL A 33 11.74 -9.47 10.20
N ALA A 34 11.22 -8.34 10.70
CA ALA A 34 11.65 -7.00 10.30
C ALA A 34 13.13 -6.77 10.64
N VAL A 35 13.56 -7.19 11.84
CA VAL A 35 14.96 -7.11 12.28
C VAL A 35 15.87 -7.92 11.35
N LEU A 36 15.51 -9.15 10.99
CA LEU A 36 16.28 -9.98 10.07
C LEU A 36 16.43 -9.31 8.69
N ILE A 37 15.35 -8.73 8.16
CA ILE A 37 15.37 -7.99 6.89
C ILE A 37 16.34 -6.80 6.97
N ASN A 38 16.27 -6.01 8.04
CA ASN A 38 17.18 -4.90 8.27
C ASN A 38 18.65 -5.37 8.35
N LYS A 39 18.93 -6.45 9.09
CA LYS A 39 20.29 -7.04 9.14
C LYS A 39 20.79 -7.41 7.74
N ALA A 40 19.93 -8.04 6.94
CA ALA A 40 20.24 -8.42 5.56
C ALA A 40 20.44 -7.23 4.61
N MET A 41 19.95 -6.03 4.94
CA MET A 41 20.12 -4.85 4.08
C MET A 41 21.25 -3.94 4.51
N ILE A 42 21.47 -3.75 5.83
CA ILE A 42 22.34 -2.67 6.32
C ILE A 42 23.51 -3.15 7.20
N GLU A 43 23.50 -4.40 7.68
CA GLU A 43 24.52 -4.94 8.59
C GLU A 43 25.41 -5.99 7.91
N ILE A 44 24.78 -6.98 7.27
CA ILE A 44 25.46 -8.10 6.61
C ILE A 44 26.24 -7.67 5.35
N PRO A 45 25.65 -6.94 4.37
CA PRO A 45 26.35 -6.65 3.12
C PRO A 45 27.65 -5.85 3.27
N PRO A 46 27.72 -4.77 4.08
CA PRO A 46 28.97 -4.03 4.30
C PRO A 46 30.10 -4.87 4.91
N THR A 47 29.76 -5.91 5.68
CA THR A 47 30.74 -6.82 6.30
C THR A 47 31.49 -7.68 5.27
N TYR A 48 30.87 -7.95 4.13
CA TYR A 48 31.40 -8.82 3.08
C TYR A 48 31.61 -8.09 1.75
N CYS A 49 31.77 -6.77 1.81
CA CYS A 49 32.10 -5.95 0.66
C CYS A 49 33.47 -6.36 0.08
N ASP A 50 33.56 -6.41 -1.24
CA ASP A 50 34.75 -6.74 -2.03
C ASP A 50 35.35 -8.12 -1.69
N CYS A 51 34.56 -8.99 -1.06
CA CYS A 51 34.96 -10.36 -0.77
C CYS A 51 34.64 -11.29 -1.95
N PRO A 52 35.58 -12.15 -2.38
CA PRO A 52 35.30 -13.15 -3.39
C PRO A 52 34.36 -14.25 -2.87
N PRO A 53 33.58 -14.89 -3.75
CA PRO A 53 32.74 -16.03 -3.38
C PRO A 53 33.57 -17.24 -2.95
N VAL A 54 33.02 -18.05 -2.04
CA VAL A 54 33.67 -19.25 -1.52
C VAL A 54 33.27 -20.51 -2.30
N ASN A 55 32.24 -20.45 -3.14
CA ASN A 55 31.80 -21.64 -3.87
C ASN A 55 32.90 -22.20 -4.79
N PRO A 56 32.99 -23.54 -4.96
CA PRO A 56 34.03 -24.17 -5.77
C PRO A 56 34.07 -23.73 -7.23
N GLN A 57 32.92 -23.39 -7.83
CA GLN A 57 32.82 -23.06 -9.25
C GLN A 57 33.42 -21.68 -9.55
N SER A 58 33.08 -20.67 -8.76
CA SER A 58 33.59 -19.31 -8.93
C SER A 58 35.07 -19.21 -8.58
N ARG A 59 35.55 -19.96 -7.58
CA ARG A 59 36.99 -20.02 -7.26
C ARG A 59 37.83 -20.53 -8.44
N LYS A 60 37.37 -21.57 -9.15
CA LYS A 60 38.05 -22.07 -10.36
C LYS A 60 38.08 -21.03 -11.49
N LYS A 61 37.04 -20.22 -11.65
CA LYS A 61 37.01 -19.13 -12.64
C LYS A 61 37.96 -17.99 -12.28
N SER A 62 37.98 -17.56 -11.01
CA SER A 62 38.88 -16.51 -10.52
C SER A 62 40.36 -16.92 -10.59
N SER A 63 40.69 -18.21 -10.54
CA SER A 63 42.07 -18.68 -10.75
C SER A 63 42.53 -18.65 -12.22
N LEU A 64 41.60 -18.49 -13.17
CA LEU A 64 41.89 -18.50 -14.60
C LEU A 64 41.87 -17.09 -15.23
N VAL A 65 41.23 -16.12 -14.57
CA VAL A 65 41.06 -14.73 -15.04
C VAL A 65 41.25 -13.81 -13.83
N ASP A 66 42.02 -12.72 -13.97
CA ASP A 66 42.15 -11.65 -12.96
C ASP A 66 40.82 -10.88 -12.81
N TRP A 67 39.83 -11.54 -12.23
CA TRP A 67 38.50 -10.97 -11.98
C TRP A 67 38.42 -10.44 -10.55
N GLU A 68 38.23 -9.13 -10.41
CA GLU A 68 37.98 -8.47 -9.13
C GLU A 68 36.47 -8.46 -8.83
N TRP A 69 36.09 -9.01 -7.67
CA TRP A 69 34.73 -8.97 -7.16
C TRP A 69 34.48 -7.64 -6.45
N LYS A 70 33.49 -6.87 -6.91
CA LYS A 70 33.23 -5.52 -6.39
C LYS A 70 31.95 -5.49 -5.56
N GLY A 71 31.94 -4.68 -4.51
CA GLY A 71 30.78 -4.52 -3.65
C GLY A 71 30.35 -5.87 -3.07
N THR A 72 29.08 -6.24 -3.26
CA THR A 72 28.50 -7.47 -2.71
C THR A 72 28.36 -8.59 -3.74
N GLU A 73 29.04 -8.49 -4.89
CA GLU A 73 28.95 -9.47 -5.98
C GLU A 73 29.31 -10.89 -5.55
N GLY A 74 30.36 -11.07 -4.74
CA GLY A 74 30.78 -12.39 -4.27
C GLY A 74 29.73 -13.04 -3.36
N LEU A 75 29.16 -12.27 -2.43
CA LEU A 75 28.07 -12.72 -1.58
C LEU A 75 26.82 -13.11 -2.40
N ALA A 76 26.44 -12.28 -3.37
CA ALA A 76 25.33 -12.56 -4.26
C ALA A 76 25.55 -13.84 -5.08
N GLU A 77 26.79 -14.07 -5.54
CA GLU A 77 27.14 -15.27 -6.31
C GLU A 77 27.04 -16.55 -5.48
N ASP A 78 27.50 -16.53 -4.22
CA ASP A 78 27.32 -17.67 -3.32
C ASP A 78 25.85 -17.93 -3.00
N VAL A 79 25.03 -16.88 -2.83
CA VAL A 79 23.57 -17.05 -2.67
C VAL A 79 22.96 -17.75 -3.87
N ARG A 80 23.38 -17.40 -5.11
CA ARG A 80 22.93 -18.09 -6.33
C ARG A 80 23.39 -19.54 -6.36
N TYR A 81 24.67 -19.80 -6.09
CA TYR A 81 25.25 -21.13 -6.13
C TYR A 81 24.62 -22.08 -5.12
N TYR A 82 24.57 -21.68 -3.85
CA TYR A 82 24.02 -22.52 -2.79
C TYR A 82 22.50 -22.61 -2.86
N GLY A 83 21.81 -21.59 -3.37
CA GLY A 83 20.38 -21.67 -3.68
C GLY A 83 20.08 -22.66 -4.83
N GLN A 84 20.93 -22.72 -5.85
CA GLN A 84 20.85 -23.74 -6.91
C GLN A 84 21.10 -25.13 -6.33
N TRP A 85 22.08 -25.29 -5.43
CA TRP A 85 22.32 -26.56 -4.74
C TRP A 85 21.08 -27.04 -3.96
N VAL A 86 20.41 -26.16 -3.20
CA VAL A 86 19.15 -26.49 -2.52
C VAL A 86 18.09 -26.98 -3.51
N ARG A 87 17.93 -26.29 -4.65
CA ARG A 87 16.96 -26.68 -5.68
C ARG A 87 17.28 -28.05 -6.26
N ASP A 88 18.54 -28.34 -6.54
CA ASP A 88 18.95 -29.59 -7.17
C ASP A 88 18.85 -30.79 -6.21
N GLU A 89 19.17 -30.60 -4.93
CA GLU A 89 18.90 -31.62 -3.90
C GLU A 89 17.40 -31.83 -3.68
N ALA A 90 16.60 -30.77 -3.69
CA ALA A 90 15.15 -30.91 -3.62
C ALA A 90 14.58 -31.67 -4.82
N LEU A 91 15.08 -31.42 -6.04
CA LEU A 91 14.66 -32.16 -7.22
C LEU A 91 14.89 -33.68 -7.07
N LYS A 92 16.00 -34.09 -6.44
CA LYS A 92 16.27 -35.51 -6.16
C LYS A 92 15.29 -36.11 -5.16
N GLN A 93 14.92 -35.35 -4.12
CA GLN A 93 14.05 -35.84 -3.04
C GLN A 93 12.57 -35.85 -3.43
N ILE A 94 12.07 -34.76 -4.02
CA ILE A 94 10.64 -34.53 -4.25
C ILE A 94 10.27 -34.38 -5.73
N GLY A 95 11.22 -34.51 -6.66
CA GLY A 95 10.96 -34.36 -8.10
C GLY A 95 9.92 -35.34 -8.65
N HIS A 96 9.81 -36.53 -8.06
CA HIS A 96 8.80 -37.54 -8.41
C HIS A 96 7.36 -37.05 -8.15
N MET A 97 7.16 -36.06 -7.26
CA MET A 97 5.86 -35.44 -6.98
C MET A 97 5.43 -34.43 -8.07
N TYR A 98 6.34 -34.09 -8.98
CA TYR A 98 6.18 -33.09 -10.03
C TYR A 98 6.47 -33.69 -11.42
N PRO A 99 5.71 -34.72 -11.85
CA PRO A 99 5.97 -35.41 -13.11
C PRO A 99 5.74 -34.51 -14.32
N GLN A 100 6.49 -34.78 -15.39
CA GLN A 100 6.19 -34.24 -16.72
C GLN A 100 4.99 -34.98 -17.33
N VAL A 101 4.31 -34.32 -18.27
CA VAL A 101 3.17 -34.92 -18.99
C VAL A 101 3.59 -35.25 -20.41
N GLU A 102 3.43 -36.50 -20.80
CA GLU A 102 3.62 -36.94 -22.18
C GLU A 102 2.34 -36.67 -23.00
N ILE A 103 2.48 -35.94 -24.11
CA ILE A 103 1.36 -35.59 -24.98
C ILE A 103 1.08 -36.76 -25.93
N THR A 104 0.14 -37.61 -25.53
CA THR A 104 -0.26 -38.80 -26.30
C THR A 104 -1.23 -38.45 -27.44
N PRO A 105 -1.38 -39.31 -28.46
CA PRO A 105 -2.40 -39.13 -29.51
C PRO A 105 -3.82 -38.96 -28.97
N LYS A 106 -4.13 -39.57 -27.82
CA LYS A 106 -5.42 -39.43 -27.14
C LYS A 106 -5.65 -38.02 -26.60
N ILE A 107 -4.60 -37.38 -26.06
CA ILE A 107 -4.66 -36.00 -25.55
C ILE A 107 -4.80 -34.99 -26.72
N VAL A 108 -4.19 -35.29 -27.87
CA VAL A 108 -4.25 -34.44 -29.07
C VAL A 108 -5.63 -34.50 -29.76
N GLN A 109 -6.40 -35.57 -29.56
CA GLN A 109 -7.68 -35.77 -30.22
C GLN A 109 -8.65 -34.61 -29.93
N GLY A 110 -9.01 -33.85 -30.97
CA GLY A 110 -9.90 -32.69 -30.84
C GLY A 110 -9.24 -31.42 -30.30
N ARG A 111 -7.91 -31.41 -30.14
CA ARG A 111 -7.10 -30.29 -29.67
C ARG A 111 -5.98 -29.96 -30.68
N PRO A 112 -6.29 -29.25 -31.79
CA PRO A 112 -5.31 -28.88 -32.80
C PRO A 112 -4.13 -28.07 -32.24
N ASP A 113 -4.36 -27.34 -31.14
CA ASP A 113 -3.33 -26.60 -30.41
C ASP A 113 -2.25 -27.49 -29.76
N LEU A 114 -2.48 -28.81 -29.68
CA LEU A 114 -1.55 -29.78 -29.09
C LEU A 114 -0.80 -30.66 -30.11
N GLU A 115 -1.14 -30.57 -31.41
CA GLU A 115 -0.55 -31.42 -32.45
C GLU A 115 0.97 -31.30 -32.53
N GLU A 116 1.51 -30.08 -32.36
CA GLU A 116 2.96 -29.83 -32.40
C GLU A 116 3.72 -30.53 -31.24
N TYR A 117 3.02 -30.88 -30.16
CA TYR A 117 3.61 -31.48 -28.97
C TYR A 117 3.47 -33.00 -28.92
N GLN A 118 2.80 -33.63 -29.88
CA GLN A 118 2.56 -35.08 -29.86
C GLN A 118 3.87 -35.87 -29.70
N GLY A 119 3.92 -36.75 -28.69
CA GLY A 119 5.09 -37.56 -28.34
C GLY A 119 6.14 -36.84 -27.48
N GLN A 120 5.96 -35.55 -27.18
CA GLN A 120 6.85 -34.79 -26.30
C GLN A 120 6.43 -34.90 -24.84
N LYS A 121 7.41 -34.76 -23.93
CA LYS A 121 7.17 -34.62 -22.49
C LYS A 121 7.26 -33.15 -22.11
N LEU A 122 6.13 -32.58 -21.69
CA LEU A 122 6.05 -31.18 -21.28
C LEU A 122 6.22 -31.06 -19.76
N THR A 123 6.97 -30.05 -19.35
CA THR A 123 7.14 -29.70 -17.93
C THR A 123 5.89 -29.03 -17.40
N VAL A 124 5.28 -29.62 -16.38
CA VAL A 124 4.15 -29.00 -15.68
C VAL A 124 4.64 -27.89 -14.77
N ILE A 125 4.10 -26.69 -14.96
CA ILE A 125 4.46 -25.51 -14.18
C ILE A 125 3.42 -25.19 -13.10
N ALA A 126 2.16 -25.56 -13.28
CA ALA A 126 1.11 -25.29 -12.31
C ALA A 126 -0.10 -26.22 -12.44
N TRP A 127 -0.84 -26.37 -11.34
CA TRP A 127 -2.14 -27.02 -11.27
C TRP A 127 -3.18 -26.02 -10.78
N LEU A 128 -4.31 -25.95 -11.48
CA LEU A 128 -5.37 -25.00 -11.18
C LEU A 128 -6.54 -25.72 -10.54
N TRP A 129 -6.83 -25.39 -9.29
CA TRP A 129 -7.79 -26.09 -8.45
C TRP A 129 -8.98 -25.19 -8.14
N ALA A 130 -10.17 -25.77 -7.99
CA ALA A 130 -11.31 -25.13 -7.36
C ALA A 130 -11.65 -25.84 -6.06
N ARG A 131 -11.85 -25.07 -4.98
CA ARG A 131 -12.41 -25.60 -3.74
C ARG A 131 -13.82 -26.09 -3.97
N THR A 132 -14.26 -27.09 -3.22
CA THR A 132 -15.59 -27.69 -3.40
C THR A 132 -16.34 -27.80 -2.08
N VAL A 133 -17.67 -27.83 -2.16
CA VAL A 133 -18.57 -28.13 -1.04
C VAL A 133 -19.68 -29.07 -1.49
N LYS A 134 -20.35 -29.77 -0.58
CA LYS A 134 -21.51 -30.59 -0.94
C LYS A 134 -22.61 -29.73 -1.56
N SER A 135 -23.38 -30.29 -2.49
CA SER A 135 -24.54 -29.60 -3.05
C SER A 135 -25.60 -29.40 -1.96
N PRO A 136 -26.16 -28.18 -1.79
CA PRO A 136 -27.29 -27.97 -0.89
C PRO A 136 -28.60 -28.56 -1.44
N ASN A 137 -28.63 -28.94 -2.72
CA ASN A 137 -29.78 -29.62 -3.32
C ASN A 137 -29.73 -31.11 -2.94
N PRO A 138 -30.76 -31.65 -2.23
CA PRO A 138 -30.81 -33.04 -1.80
C PRO A 138 -30.65 -34.05 -2.94
N ALA A 139 -31.09 -33.73 -4.16
CA ALA A 139 -30.95 -34.62 -5.32
C ALA A 139 -29.48 -34.85 -5.73
N PHE A 140 -28.58 -33.94 -5.34
CA PHE A 140 -27.16 -34.00 -5.67
C PHE A 140 -26.28 -33.92 -4.41
N SER A 141 -26.82 -34.26 -3.23
CA SER A 141 -26.13 -34.09 -1.94
C SER A 141 -24.77 -34.79 -1.87
N ASN A 142 -24.55 -35.83 -2.68
CA ASN A 142 -23.30 -36.58 -2.72
C ASN A 142 -22.22 -35.91 -3.60
N ILE A 143 -22.60 -34.96 -4.45
CA ILE A 143 -21.72 -34.28 -5.39
C ILE A 143 -21.03 -33.09 -4.71
N ASN A 144 -19.70 -33.06 -4.84
CA ASN A 144 -18.88 -31.92 -4.47
C ASN A 144 -18.93 -30.87 -5.59
N VAL A 145 -19.59 -29.75 -5.36
CA VAL A 145 -19.75 -28.65 -6.32
C VAL A 145 -18.53 -27.73 -6.26
N PRO A 146 -17.96 -27.32 -7.41
CA PRO A 146 -16.82 -26.42 -7.45
C PRO A 146 -17.24 -24.96 -7.17
N LEU A 147 -16.47 -24.29 -6.32
CA LEU A 147 -16.52 -22.86 -6.06
C LEU A 147 -15.45 -22.20 -6.92
N ALA A 148 -15.77 -21.90 -8.18
CA ALA A 148 -14.85 -21.27 -9.12
C ALA A 148 -15.28 -19.84 -9.37
N SER A 149 -14.39 -18.87 -9.11
CA SER A 149 -14.66 -17.46 -9.41
C SER A 149 -14.54 -17.13 -10.90
N THR A 150 -13.85 -17.99 -11.65
CA THR A 150 -13.77 -17.97 -13.10
C THR A 150 -13.36 -19.35 -13.60
N PHE A 151 -13.74 -19.68 -14.84
CA PHE A 151 -13.21 -20.82 -15.60
C PHE A 151 -12.23 -20.37 -16.70
N VAL A 152 -11.93 -19.08 -16.81
CA VAL A 152 -10.97 -18.57 -17.79
C VAL A 152 -9.56 -18.95 -17.37
N LEU A 153 -8.77 -19.49 -18.31
CA LEU A 153 -7.37 -19.86 -18.09
C LEU A 153 -6.41 -18.83 -18.72
N SER A 154 -6.73 -18.37 -19.94
CA SER A 154 -5.99 -17.32 -20.63
C SER A 154 -6.92 -16.41 -21.43
N THR A 155 -6.58 -15.12 -21.46
CA THR A 155 -7.24 -14.09 -22.28
C THR A 155 -6.35 -13.53 -23.37
N LYS A 156 -5.14 -14.08 -23.58
CA LYS A 156 -4.20 -13.57 -24.59
C LYS A 156 -4.76 -13.76 -26.01
N GLY A 157 -4.59 -12.73 -26.83
CA GLY A 157 -5.03 -12.74 -28.23
C GLY A 157 -4.43 -13.93 -29.00
N GLY A 158 -5.28 -14.68 -29.71
CA GLY A 158 -4.90 -15.87 -30.48
C GLY A 158 -4.60 -17.13 -29.65
N ARG A 159 -4.56 -17.04 -28.31
CA ARG A 159 -4.23 -18.16 -27.41
C ARG A 159 -5.13 -18.21 -26.17
N GLY A 160 -6.38 -17.78 -26.33
CA GLY A 160 -7.38 -17.89 -25.27
C GLY A 160 -7.58 -19.36 -24.88
N ALA A 161 -7.84 -19.60 -23.61
CA ALA A 161 -8.15 -20.92 -23.09
C ALA A 161 -9.12 -20.81 -21.91
N PHE A 162 -10.02 -21.77 -21.77
CA PHE A 162 -10.99 -21.82 -20.67
C PHE A 162 -11.39 -23.26 -20.34
N VAL A 163 -11.89 -23.46 -19.14
CA VAL A 163 -12.45 -24.72 -18.67
C VAL A 163 -13.95 -24.76 -19.01
N SER A 164 -14.40 -25.83 -19.64
CA SER A 164 -15.79 -26.15 -19.87
C SER A 164 -16.21 -27.32 -18.97
N PRO A 165 -17.09 -27.10 -17.99
CA PRO A 165 -17.66 -28.19 -17.21
C PRO A 165 -18.68 -28.98 -18.05
N VAL A 166 -18.49 -30.29 -18.15
CA VAL A 166 -19.36 -31.21 -18.89
C VAL A 166 -20.10 -32.10 -17.89
N ILE A 167 -21.43 -32.04 -17.89
CA ILE A 167 -22.30 -32.83 -17.00
C ILE A 167 -22.57 -34.18 -17.66
N GLN A 168 -22.15 -35.27 -17.01
CA GLN A 168 -22.31 -36.64 -17.50
C GLN A 168 -22.50 -37.60 -16.31
N ASP A 169 -23.27 -38.67 -16.50
CA ASP A 169 -23.44 -39.79 -15.56
C ASP A 169 -23.80 -39.36 -14.11
N GLY A 170 -24.60 -38.30 -13.96
CA GLY A 170 -24.99 -37.78 -12.64
C GLY A 170 -23.89 -36.99 -11.91
N GLY A 171 -22.76 -36.71 -12.57
CA GLY A 171 -21.68 -35.88 -12.09
C GLY A 171 -21.23 -34.86 -13.15
N TYR A 172 -20.01 -34.35 -12.98
CA TYR A 172 -19.38 -33.44 -13.93
C TYR A 172 -17.89 -33.72 -14.07
N GLN A 173 -17.34 -33.35 -15.23
CA GLN A 173 -15.91 -33.34 -15.54
C GLN A 173 -15.51 -31.97 -16.10
N PHE A 174 -14.24 -31.60 -15.94
CA PHE A 174 -13.70 -30.38 -16.53
C PHE A 174 -12.93 -30.72 -17.80
N VAL A 175 -13.21 -30.00 -18.87
CA VAL A 175 -12.52 -30.13 -20.16
C VAL A 175 -11.96 -28.77 -20.56
N VAL A 176 -10.70 -28.72 -20.95
CA VAL A 176 -10.03 -27.50 -21.40
C VAL A 176 -10.31 -27.28 -22.88
N MET A 177 -10.80 -26.08 -23.19
CA MET A 177 -11.11 -25.62 -24.52
C MET A 177 -10.14 -24.52 -24.93
N SER A 178 -9.61 -24.59 -26.15
CA SER A 178 -8.83 -23.53 -26.78
C SER A 178 -9.74 -22.55 -27.54
N GLY A 179 -9.39 -21.27 -27.53
CA GLY A 179 -10.14 -20.20 -28.19
C GLY A 179 -10.64 -19.10 -27.25
N LYS A 180 -11.46 -18.19 -27.78
CA LYS A 180 -11.96 -17.03 -27.04
C LYS A 180 -12.91 -17.49 -25.92
N PRO A 181 -12.64 -17.17 -24.64
CA PRO A 181 -13.52 -17.58 -23.55
C PRO A 181 -14.93 -16.98 -23.67
N PRO A 182 -16.00 -17.79 -23.51
CA PRO A 182 -17.37 -17.32 -23.54
C PRO A 182 -17.70 -16.48 -22.28
N LYS A 183 -18.86 -15.82 -22.24
CA LYS A 183 -19.22 -14.96 -21.11
C LYS A 183 -19.40 -15.76 -19.82
N GLU A 184 -20.00 -16.93 -19.94
CA GLU A 184 -20.31 -17.87 -18.86
C GLU A 184 -19.02 -18.34 -18.16
N ALA A 185 -17.95 -18.58 -18.94
CA ALA A 185 -16.65 -18.96 -18.38
C ALA A 185 -16.03 -17.87 -17.50
N LYS A 186 -16.36 -16.59 -17.72
CA LYS A 186 -15.81 -15.50 -16.90
C LYS A 186 -16.33 -15.54 -15.46
N GLU A 187 -17.57 -15.97 -15.27
CA GLU A 187 -18.24 -16.00 -13.96
C GLU A 187 -17.98 -17.30 -13.20
N GLY A 188 -17.54 -18.36 -13.88
CA GLY A 188 -17.33 -19.66 -13.24
C GLY A 188 -18.65 -20.20 -12.67
N THR A 189 -18.65 -20.55 -11.38
CA THR A 189 -19.89 -20.85 -10.62
C THR A 189 -20.33 -19.70 -9.72
N LYS A 190 -19.67 -18.54 -9.82
CA LYS A 190 -19.92 -17.40 -8.93
C LYS A 190 -21.21 -16.68 -9.28
N ALA A 191 -21.96 -16.29 -8.25
CA ALA A 191 -23.29 -15.68 -8.38
C ALA A 191 -23.34 -14.21 -7.92
N GLY A 192 -22.20 -13.60 -7.61
CA GLY A 192 -22.11 -12.22 -7.15
C GLY A 192 -20.84 -11.92 -6.34
N ARG A 193 -20.90 -10.87 -5.50
CA ARG A 193 -19.81 -10.52 -4.57
C ARG A 193 -19.75 -11.49 -3.40
N GLY A 194 -18.56 -11.65 -2.81
CA GLY A 194 -18.33 -12.53 -1.65
C GLY A 194 -18.43 -14.03 -2.00
N GLY A 195 -18.81 -14.83 -1.01
CA GLY A 195 -18.98 -16.28 -1.14
C GLY A 195 -20.37 -16.71 -1.59
N ASN A 196 -20.82 -16.23 -2.76
CA ASN A 196 -22.10 -16.61 -3.36
C ASN A 196 -21.85 -17.39 -4.65
N PHE A 197 -22.36 -18.61 -4.75
CA PHE A 197 -22.13 -19.50 -5.88
C PHE A 197 -23.42 -20.19 -6.35
N ARG A 198 -23.36 -20.93 -7.46
CA ARG A 198 -24.44 -21.78 -7.96
C ARG A 198 -23.95 -23.21 -8.10
N CYS A 199 -24.83 -24.15 -7.77
CA CYS A 199 -24.62 -25.56 -8.01
C CYS A 199 -24.56 -25.82 -9.52
N ILE A 200 -23.44 -26.36 -10.01
CA ILE A 200 -23.27 -26.62 -11.43
C ILE A 200 -24.24 -27.67 -11.98
N MET A 201 -24.69 -28.59 -11.10
CA MET A 201 -25.62 -29.67 -11.46
C MET A 201 -27.08 -29.19 -11.54
N SER A 202 -27.49 -28.29 -10.63
CA SER A 202 -28.91 -27.94 -10.44
C SER A 202 -29.24 -26.46 -10.61
N GLY A 203 -28.23 -25.59 -10.75
CA GLY A 203 -28.38 -24.14 -10.73
C GLY A 203 -28.74 -23.53 -9.37
N ALA A 204 -28.96 -24.36 -8.33
CA ALA A 204 -29.38 -23.89 -7.01
C ALA A 204 -28.33 -22.95 -6.38
N PRO A 205 -28.74 -21.85 -5.73
CA PRO A 205 -27.81 -20.92 -5.08
C PRO A 205 -27.15 -21.58 -3.86
N ILE A 206 -25.85 -21.32 -3.70
CA ILE A 206 -25.03 -21.73 -2.57
C ILE A 206 -24.55 -20.46 -1.85
N GLY A 207 -25.19 -20.16 -0.73
CA GLY A 207 -24.93 -18.94 0.04
C GLY A 207 -23.70 -19.04 0.97
N PRO A 208 -23.17 -17.90 1.44
CA PRO A 208 -21.94 -17.85 2.22
C PRO A 208 -22.06 -18.55 3.57
N GLN A 209 -23.23 -18.53 4.22
CA GLN A 209 -23.44 -19.24 5.49
C GLN A 209 -23.29 -20.75 5.32
N TYR A 210 -23.83 -21.32 4.24
CA TYR A 210 -23.71 -22.75 3.94
C TYR A 210 -22.26 -23.14 3.63
N ILE A 211 -21.56 -22.33 2.83
CA ILE A 211 -20.14 -22.58 2.52
C ILE A 211 -19.28 -22.53 3.79
N ARG A 212 -19.56 -21.56 4.69
CA ARG A 212 -18.90 -21.50 6.00
C ARG A 212 -19.19 -22.73 6.84
N SER A 213 -20.44 -23.19 6.90
CA SER A 213 -20.77 -24.40 7.68
C SER A 213 -20.11 -25.66 7.12
N GLU A 214 -20.02 -25.80 5.80
CA GLU A 214 -19.30 -26.91 5.17
C GLU A 214 -17.80 -26.86 5.45
N GLY A 215 -17.19 -25.67 5.34
CA GLY A 215 -15.77 -25.46 5.65
C GLY A 215 -15.42 -25.74 7.11
N VAL A 216 -16.17 -25.14 8.06
CA VAL A 216 -15.99 -25.36 9.51
C VAL A 216 -16.19 -26.83 9.89
N ALA A 217 -17.07 -27.55 9.19
CA ALA A 217 -17.28 -28.97 9.41
C ALA A 217 -16.26 -29.87 8.68
N GLY A 218 -15.22 -29.31 8.05
CA GLY A 218 -14.17 -30.06 7.36
C GLY A 218 -14.61 -30.73 6.05
N ARG A 219 -15.74 -30.32 5.47
CA ARG A 219 -16.29 -30.88 4.22
C ARG A 219 -15.94 -30.06 2.97
N MET A 220 -15.03 -29.10 3.10
CA MET A 220 -14.50 -28.37 1.96
C MET A 220 -13.31 -29.12 1.38
N GLU A 221 -13.41 -29.53 0.12
CA GLU A 221 -12.35 -30.24 -0.58
C GLU A 221 -11.81 -29.37 -1.74
N ALA A 222 -11.06 -29.96 -2.66
CA ALA A 222 -10.59 -29.32 -3.89
C ALA A 222 -10.71 -30.28 -5.08
N ARG A 223 -10.89 -29.72 -6.28
CA ARG A 223 -10.94 -30.47 -7.54
C ARG A 223 -10.10 -29.79 -8.61
N LEU A 224 -9.30 -30.58 -9.32
CA LEU A 224 -8.42 -30.10 -10.38
C LEU A 224 -9.27 -29.64 -11.57
N MET A 225 -9.06 -28.40 -12.03
CA MET A 225 -9.73 -27.83 -13.19
C MET A 225 -8.88 -27.94 -14.46
N ALA A 226 -7.57 -27.70 -14.35
CA ALA A 226 -6.65 -27.74 -15.47
C ALA A 226 -5.20 -27.91 -15.00
N VAL A 227 -4.36 -28.45 -15.88
CA VAL A 227 -2.90 -28.52 -15.74
C VAL A 227 -2.27 -27.51 -16.69
N VAL A 228 -1.30 -26.74 -16.22
CA VAL A 228 -0.55 -25.78 -17.03
C VAL A 228 0.85 -26.32 -17.27
N ALA A 229 1.22 -26.48 -18.53
CA ALA A 229 2.54 -26.92 -18.95
C ALA A 229 3.28 -25.84 -19.75
N GLU A 230 4.60 -25.97 -19.81
CA GLU A 230 5.46 -25.15 -20.65
C GLU A 230 5.48 -25.69 -22.08
N GLY A 231 5.09 -24.85 -23.04
CA GLY A 231 5.20 -25.11 -24.47
C GLY A 231 6.21 -24.18 -25.14
N ASN A 232 6.48 -24.43 -26.43
CA ASN A 232 7.51 -23.73 -27.21
C ASN A 232 7.24 -22.23 -27.34
N HIS A 233 5.95 -21.88 -27.45
CA HIS A 233 5.52 -20.51 -27.72
C HIS A 233 4.70 -19.89 -26.59
N GLY A 234 4.52 -20.57 -25.45
CA GLY A 234 3.72 -20.07 -24.34
C GLY A 234 3.24 -21.17 -23.40
N ARG A 235 2.12 -20.92 -22.71
CA ARG A 235 1.51 -21.90 -21.80
C ARG A 235 0.58 -22.82 -22.57
N VAL A 236 0.68 -24.11 -22.27
CA VAL A 236 -0.20 -25.16 -22.77
C VAL A 236 -1.13 -25.56 -21.63
N TYR A 237 -2.43 -25.60 -21.90
CA TYR A 237 -3.44 -25.96 -20.90
C TYR A 237 -4.01 -27.34 -21.23
N LEU A 238 -3.96 -28.25 -20.26
CA LEU A 238 -4.37 -29.64 -20.39
C LEU A 238 -5.53 -29.93 -19.44
N ASP A 239 -6.33 -30.91 -19.81
CA ASP A 239 -7.43 -31.44 -18.98
C ASP A 239 -6.89 -31.98 -17.64
N PRO A 240 -7.75 -32.10 -16.60
CA PRO A 240 -7.38 -32.86 -15.41
C PRO A 240 -7.02 -34.30 -15.78
N LEU A 241 -5.82 -34.74 -15.44
CA LEU A 241 -5.32 -36.09 -15.75
C LEU A 241 -5.31 -36.95 -14.47
N ASP A 242 -5.81 -38.18 -14.55
CA ASP A 242 -5.98 -39.04 -13.36
C ASP A 242 -4.64 -39.34 -12.64
N PHE A 243 -3.54 -39.50 -13.37
CA PHE A 243 -2.20 -39.77 -12.79
C PHE A 243 -1.58 -38.57 -12.06
N VAL A 244 -2.22 -37.40 -12.13
CA VAL A 244 -1.77 -36.17 -11.46
C VAL A 244 -2.30 -36.09 -10.02
N GLU A 245 -3.35 -36.84 -9.68
CA GLU A 245 -3.88 -36.91 -8.32
C GLU A 245 -3.08 -37.89 -7.43
N GLU A 246 -2.42 -38.92 -8.00
CA GLU A 246 -1.60 -39.89 -7.25
C GLU A 246 -0.44 -39.28 -6.43
N PRO A 247 0.35 -38.32 -6.96
CA PRO A 247 1.38 -37.61 -6.18
C PRO A 247 0.87 -36.90 -4.92
N LEU A 248 -0.41 -36.52 -4.85
CA LEU A 248 -1.01 -35.88 -3.67
C LEU A 248 -1.25 -36.88 -2.53
N LEU A 249 -1.44 -38.16 -2.87
CA LEU A 249 -1.60 -39.26 -1.92
C LEU A 249 -0.24 -39.72 -1.36
N LEU A 250 0.83 -39.57 -2.15
CA LEU A 250 2.20 -39.94 -1.77
C LEU A 250 2.95 -38.85 -0.99
N ALA A 251 2.43 -37.62 -0.99
CA ALA A 251 3.00 -36.51 -0.24
C ALA A 251 2.98 -36.83 1.27
N ASN A 252 4.14 -37.22 1.81
CA ASN A 252 4.36 -37.40 3.23
C ASN A 252 5.32 -36.33 3.74
N THR A 253 5.02 -35.78 4.90
CA THR A 253 5.81 -34.71 5.50
C THR A 253 5.96 -35.00 6.98
N ASP A 254 7.22 -35.18 7.39
CA ASP A 254 7.56 -35.45 8.80
C ASP A 254 7.46 -34.18 9.67
N TRP A 255 7.47 -32.99 9.07
CA TRP A 255 7.39 -31.71 9.77
C TRP A 255 6.73 -30.60 8.94
N PHE A 256 5.87 -29.78 9.55
CA PHE A 256 5.23 -28.60 8.95
C PHE A 256 5.15 -27.46 9.99
N PRO A 257 4.94 -26.20 9.56
CA PRO A 257 4.76 -25.09 10.48
C PRO A 257 3.56 -25.32 11.40
N GLU A 258 3.80 -25.24 12.69
CA GLU A 258 2.76 -25.26 13.73
C GLU A 258 2.32 -23.84 14.07
N GLY A 259 1.08 -23.70 14.56
CA GLY A 259 0.54 -22.44 15.05
C GLY A 259 -0.82 -22.11 14.46
N HIS A 260 -1.63 -21.40 15.24
CA HIS A 260 -2.97 -20.98 14.85
C HIS A 260 -2.93 -19.66 14.08
N LEU A 261 -3.81 -19.54 13.09
CA LEU A 261 -4.15 -18.25 12.52
C LEU A 261 -4.83 -17.37 13.59
N PRO A 262 -4.66 -16.04 13.53
CA PRO A 262 -5.33 -15.13 14.44
C PRO A 262 -6.86 -15.27 14.36
N ALA A 263 -7.50 -15.45 15.52
CA ALA A 263 -8.94 -15.52 15.61
C ALA A 263 -9.57 -14.15 15.29
N LYS A 264 -10.55 -14.13 14.39
CA LYS A 264 -11.46 -12.98 14.14
C LYS A 264 -10.80 -11.67 13.68
N HIS A 265 -9.69 -11.73 12.93
CA HIS A 265 -9.16 -10.52 12.30
C HIS A 265 -9.70 -10.37 10.87
N ARG A 266 -10.22 -9.18 10.49
CA ARG A 266 -10.76 -8.91 9.13
C ARG A 266 -9.76 -9.22 8.00
N ALA A 267 -8.47 -9.21 8.33
CA ALA A 267 -7.40 -9.55 7.41
C ALA A 267 -7.14 -11.07 7.24
N PHE A 268 -7.74 -11.96 8.04
CA PHE A 268 -7.50 -13.41 7.98
C PHE A 268 -8.80 -14.18 7.73
N THR A 269 -9.34 -14.02 6.53
CA THR A 269 -10.64 -14.61 6.16
C THR A 269 -10.68 -16.15 6.02
N PRO A 270 -9.58 -16.91 5.79
CA PRO A 270 -9.64 -18.38 5.78
C PRO A 270 -10.19 -19.00 7.07
N THR A 271 -9.98 -18.35 8.22
CA THR A 271 -10.45 -18.84 9.53
C THR A 271 -11.96 -19.03 9.62
N ILE A 272 -12.75 -18.22 8.89
CA ILE A 272 -14.21 -18.35 8.87
C ILE A 272 -14.70 -19.56 8.07
N TYR A 273 -13.80 -20.21 7.33
CA TYR A 273 -14.05 -21.40 6.51
C TYR A 273 -13.35 -22.65 7.05
N GLY A 274 -12.91 -22.63 8.32
CA GLY A 274 -12.33 -23.81 8.99
C GLY A 274 -10.82 -23.99 8.81
N MET A 275 -10.12 -23.07 8.13
CA MET A 275 -8.65 -23.07 8.02
C MET A 275 -8.08 -22.30 9.22
N THR A 276 -7.67 -23.02 10.26
CA THR A 276 -7.35 -22.43 11.58
C THR A 276 -5.88 -22.52 11.96
N GLU A 277 -5.07 -23.27 11.22
CA GLU A 277 -3.63 -23.42 11.41
C GLU A 277 -2.84 -23.04 10.16
N TRP A 278 -1.59 -22.61 10.33
CA TRP A 278 -0.74 -22.17 9.20
C TRP A 278 -0.58 -23.26 8.13
N LYS A 279 -0.52 -24.53 8.54
CA LYS A 279 -0.47 -25.69 7.64
C LYS A 279 -1.70 -25.82 6.73
N ASP A 280 -2.88 -25.36 7.20
CA ASP A 280 -4.13 -25.47 6.44
C ASP A 280 -4.08 -24.62 5.17
N LEU A 281 -3.21 -23.59 5.14
CA LEU A 281 -3.05 -22.72 3.99
C LEU A 281 -2.33 -23.39 2.82
N PHE A 282 -1.86 -24.63 2.94
CA PHE A 282 -1.05 -25.33 1.93
C PHE A 282 -1.71 -26.66 1.55
N THR A 283 -1.54 -27.09 0.30
CA THR A 283 -1.82 -28.50 -0.05
C THR A 283 -0.75 -29.40 0.56
N ARG A 284 -1.01 -30.72 0.65
CA ARG A 284 -0.01 -31.69 1.15
C ARG A 284 1.29 -31.65 0.33
N ARG A 285 1.18 -31.58 -1.00
CA ARG A 285 2.36 -31.49 -1.88
C ARG A 285 3.13 -30.18 -1.70
N GLN A 286 2.44 -29.05 -1.50
CA GLN A 286 3.08 -27.77 -1.15
C GLN A 286 3.80 -27.86 0.20
N LEU A 287 3.19 -28.46 1.22
CA LEU A 287 3.83 -28.69 2.53
C LEU A 287 5.10 -29.53 2.38
N SER A 288 5.06 -30.64 1.63
CA SER A 288 6.24 -31.47 1.40
C SER A 288 7.36 -30.68 0.72
N ALA A 289 7.05 -29.88 -0.30
CA ALA A 289 8.06 -29.06 -0.94
C ALA A 289 8.66 -27.99 -0.02
N MET A 290 7.82 -27.24 0.68
CA MET A 290 8.25 -26.19 1.60
C MET A 290 9.10 -26.75 2.74
N SER A 291 8.72 -27.89 3.31
CA SER A 291 9.47 -28.56 4.37
C SER A 291 10.81 -29.11 3.88
N THR A 292 10.86 -29.70 2.67
CA THR A 292 12.13 -30.10 2.04
C THR A 292 13.06 -28.92 1.83
N PHE A 293 12.54 -27.78 1.34
CA PHE A 293 13.36 -26.57 1.20
C PHE A 293 13.87 -26.05 2.54
N ALA A 294 13.00 -25.91 3.56
CA ALA A 294 13.42 -25.50 4.90
C ALA A 294 14.52 -26.41 5.47
N HIS A 295 14.36 -27.73 5.34
CA HIS A 295 15.36 -28.69 5.78
C HIS A 295 16.70 -28.51 5.05
N LEU A 296 16.69 -28.48 3.72
CA LEU A 296 17.91 -28.33 2.91
C LEU A 296 18.61 -26.98 3.17
N ILE A 297 17.84 -25.91 3.36
CA ILE A 297 18.40 -24.59 3.70
C ILE A 297 19.08 -24.63 5.07
N SER A 298 18.53 -25.36 6.05
CA SER A 298 19.18 -25.56 7.36
C SER A 298 20.54 -26.26 7.27
N CYS A 299 20.83 -26.95 6.16
CA CYS A 299 22.11 -27.60 5.89
C CYS A 299 23.09 -26.74 5.09
N VAL A 300 22.68 -25.58 4.55
CA VAL A 300 23.52 -24.72 3.70
C VAL A 300 24.76 -24.26 4.45
N SER A 301 24.62 -23.80 5.69
CA SER A 301 25.76 -23.33 6.49
C SER A 301 26.85 -24.41 6.60
N SER A 302 26.46 -25.65 6.93
CA SER A 302 27.38 -26.80 6.98
C SER A 302 28.00 -27.12 5.61
N LYS A 303 27.22 -27.01 4.53
CA LYS A 303 27.70 -27.23 3.16
C LYS A 303 28.76 -26.20 2.74
N ILE A 304 28.57 -24.93 3.11
CA ILE A 304 29.54 -23.85 2.86
C ILE A 304 30.83 -24.12 3.62
N LEU A 305 30.74 -24.47 4.91
CA LEU A 305 31.92 -24.77 5.73
C LEU A 305 32.70 -25.98 5.18
N TYR A 306 32.00 -27.01 4.70
CA TYR A 306 32.62 -28.16 4.03
C TYR A 306 33.38 -27.72 2.77
N ASP A 307 32.72 -27.02 1.85
CA ASP A 307 33.31 -26.54 0.59
C ASP A 307 34.50 -25.60 0.83
N HIS A 308 34.47 -24.84 1.92
CA HIS A 308 35.56 -23.98 2.33
C HIS A 308 36.75 -24.78 2.88
N SER A 309 36.50 -25.80 3.70
CA SER A 309 37.53 -26.60 4.38
C SER A 309 38.36 -27.50 3.44
N GLU A 310 37.79 -28.01 2.36
CA GLU A 310 38.51 -28.88 1.41
C GLU A 310 39.58 -28.14 0.59
N HIS A 311 39.59 -26.80 0.61
CA HIS A 311 40.49 -25.98 -0.19
C HIS A 311 41.04 -24.80 0.64
N LEU A 312 42.17 -25.04 1.31
CA LEU A 312 42.89 -24.14 2.22
C LEU A 312 43.04 -22.69 1.65
N CYS A 313 42.30 -21.77 2.28
CA CYS A 313 42.47 -20.31 2.33
C CYS A 313 42.36 -19.50 1.02
N SER A 314 41.17 -18.93 0.78
CA SER A 314 41.11 -17.52 0.30
C SER A 314 41.63 -16.61 1.41
N SER A 315 42.59 -15.73 1.13
CA SER A 315 43.25 -14.83 2.11
C SER A 315 42.31 -13.92 2.92
N HIS A 316 41.06 -13.77 2.51
CA HIS A 316 40.12 -12.75 3.00
C HIS A 316 39.21 -13.20 4.15
N LEU A 317 39.00 -14.50 4.36
CA LEU A 317 38.14 -15.03 5.44
C LEU A 317 38.97 -15.88 6.43
N LYS A 318 39.83 -15.23 7.22
CA LYS A 318 40.68 -15.91 8.21
C LYS A 318 39.97 -16.06 9.56
N GLY A 319 39.89 -17.29 10.07
CA GLY A 319 39.35 -17.64 11.38
C GLY A 319 37.96 -18.31 11.32
N SER A 320 37.74 -19.30 12.18
CA SER A 320 36.50 -20.10 12.23
C SER A 320 35.24 -19.24 12.38
N HIS A 321 35.28 -18.23 13.25
CA HIS A 321 34.15 -17.33 13.49
C HIS A 321 33.73 -16.53 12.26
N LEU A 322 34.68 -16.11 11.42
CA LEU A 322 34.38 -15.34 10.20
C LEU A 322 33.76 -16.23 9.11
N GLN A 323 34.24 -17.47 9.00
CA GLN A 323 33.67 -18.49 8.11
C GLN A 323 32.24 -18.87 8.53
N GLU A 324 32.01 -19.11 9.82
CA GLU A 324 30.68 -19.36 10.38
C GLU A 324 29.73 -18.19 10.14
N SER A 325 30.18 -16.95 10.38
CA SER A 325 29.34 -15.77 10.13
C SER A 325 29.00 -15.60 8.65
N TYR A 326 29.92 -15.90 7.74
CA TYR A 326 29.66 -15.84 6.29
C TYR A 326 28.67 -16.92 5.85
N ALA A 327 28.85 -18.16 6.32
CA ALA A 327 27.94 -19.27 6.06
C ALA A 327 26.51 -18.95 6.56
N ARG A 328 26.40 -18.34 7.75
CA ARG A 328 25.15 -17.79 8.27
C ARG A 328 24.56 -16.70 7.37
N ALA A 329 25.37 -15.79 6.85
CA ALA A 329 24.90 -14.73 5.96
C ALA A 329 24.26 -15.29 4.68
N VAL A 330 24.94 -16.20 3.98
CA VAL A 330 24.40 -16.86 2.78
C VAL A 330 23.12 -17.64 3.10
N THR A 331 23.12 -18.38 4.21
CA THR A 331 21.93 -19.12 4.68
C THR A 331 20.75 -18.17 4.91
N THR A 332 20.98 -17.01 5.53
CA THR A 332 19.97 -15.97 5.78
C THR A 332 19.28 -15.52 4.49
N TYR A 333 20.04 -15.21 3.44
CA TYR A 333 19.45 -14.76 2.17
C TYR A 333 18.64 -15.86 1.48
N ILE A 334 19.10 -17.11 1.53
CA ILE A 334 18.34 -18.23 0.97
C ILE A 334 17.07 -18.48 1.81
N SER A 335 17.10 -18.30 3.13
CA SER A 335 15.91 -18.31 3.97
C SER A 335 14.92 -17.17 3.62
N LEU A 336 15.40 -15.97 3.29
CA LEU A 336 14.53 -14.89 2.78
C LEU A 336 13.91 -15.25 1.42
N ALA A 337 14.64 -15.99 0.57
CA ALA A 337 14.07 -16.54 -0.65
C ALA A 337 12.97 -17.57 -0.36
N LEU A 338 13.10 -18.40 0.68
CA LEU A 338 12.05 -19.32 1.14
C LEU A 338 10.77 -18.57 1.53
N SER A 339 10.88 -17.43 2.22
CA SER A 339 9.72 -16.57 2.52
C SER A 339 8.99 -16.11 1.26
N LYS A 340 9.74 -15.74 0.20
CA LYS A 340 9.13 -15.46 -1.11
C LYS A 340 8.46 -16.70 -1.70
N VAL A 341 9.08 -17.88 -1.63
CA VAL A 341 8.43 -19.11 -2.14
C VAL A 341 7.11 -19.38 -1.39
N ALA A 342 7.05 -19.18 -0.07
CA ALA A 342 5.82 -19.35 0.71
C ALA A 342 4.66 -18.46 0.23
N ASP A 343 4.96 -17.20 -0.15
CA ASP A 343 3.97 -16.24 -0.71
C ASP A 343 3.39 -16.70 -2.06
N TYR A 344 4.14 -17.47 -2.84
CA TYR A 344 3.72 -18.01 -4.15
C TYR A 344 3.25 -19.47 -4.10
N ASN A 345 3.56 -20.21 -3.03
CA ASN A 345 3.38 -21.65 -2.93
C ASN A 345 2.45 -22.03 -1.77
N CYS A 346 1.28 -21.39 -1.70
CA CYS A 346 0.20 -21.76 -0.80
C CYS A 346 -1.12 -21.94 -1.59
N SER A 347 -2.13 -22.54 -0.96
CA SER A 347 -3.47 -22.79 -1.54
C SER A 347 -4.36 -21.54 -1.62
N LEU A 348 -3.75 -20.36 -1.45
CA LEU A 348 -4.40 -19.06 -1.52
C LEU A 348 -3.91 -18.18 -2.68
N VAL A 349 -3.06 -18.73 -3.56
CA VAL A 349 -2.51 -18.01 -4.71
C VAL A 349 -3.47 -18.06 -5.90
N PRO A 350 -3.94 -16.92 -6.45
CA PRO A 350 -4.81 -16.91 -7.63
C PRO A 350 -4.01 -17.09 -8.93
N TRP A 351 -4.70 -17.49 -10.01
CA TRP A 351 -4.12 -17.47 -11.37
C TRP A 351 -4.43 -16.15 -12.08
N TYR A 352 -3.41 -15.49 -12.66
CA TYR A 352 -3.60 -14.27 -13.43
C TYR A 352 -3.74 -14.58 -14.93
N THR A 353 -4.98 -14.56 -15.40
CA THR A 353 -5.41 -14.98 -16.75
C THR A 353 -5.02 -14.04 -17.89
N LYS A 354 -4.55 -12.82 -17.59
CA LYS A 354 -4.02 -11.90 -18.62
C LYS A 354 -2.55 -12.15 -18.89
N GLU A 355 -1.80 -12.45 -17.83
CA GLU A 355 -0.36 -12.65 -17.86
C GLU A 355 0.03 -14.13 -18.05
N ASP A 356 -0.89 -15.07 -17.82
CA ASP A 356 -0.68 -16.52 -17.78
C ASP A 356 0.41 -16.93 -16.76
N ARG A 357 0.26 -16.45 -15.53
CA ARG A 357 1.20 -16.72 -14.44
C ARG A 357 0.50 -16.81 -13.09
N PRO A 358 1.13 -17.41 -12.07
CA PRO A 358 0.65 -17.31 -10.70
C PRO A 358 0.63 -15.85 -10.21
N GLY A 359 -0.36 -15.55 -9.39
CA GLY A 359 -0.38 -14.39 -8.50
C GLY A 359 0.53 -14.61 -7.28
N HIS A 360 0.16 -14.05 -6.14
CA HIS A 360 0.83 -14.25 -4.85
C HIS A 360 -0.18 -13.96 -3.73
N LEU A 361 0.08 -14.42 -2.51
CA LEU A 361 -0.79 -14.27 -1.35
C LEU A 361 -0.94 -12.80 -0.94
N PHE A 362 0.18 -12.12 -0.71
CA PHE A 362 0.21 -10.77 -0.15
C PHE A 362 0.08 -9.65 -1.18
N SER A 363 -0.96 -9.73 -2.03
CA SER A 363 -1.37 -8.61 -2.88
C SER A 363 -1.94 -7.42 -2.08
N GLN A 364 -2.27 -7.67 -0.81
CA GLN A 364 -2.78 -6.72 0.18
C GLN A 364 -2.18 -7.06 1.56
N GLN A 365 -2.35 -6.18 2.55
CA GLN A 365 -1.96 -6.38 3.95
C GLN A 365 -2.93 -7.34 4.68
N ALA A 366 -3.20 -8.50 4.07
CA ALA A 366 -4.16 -9.50 4.52
C ALA A 366 -3.89 -10.87 3.89
N VAL A 367 -4.45 -11.91 4.51
CA VAL A 367 -4.56 -13.28 4.01
C VAL A 367 -6.03 -13.51 3.59
N PRO A 368 -6.40 -13.21 2.34
CA PRO A 368 -7.75 -13.41 1.83
C PRO A 368 -8.01 -14.87 1.45
N MET A 369 -9.25 -15.31 1.63
CA MET A 369 -9.74 -16.57 1.10
C MET A 369 -9.89 -16.46 -0.42
N VAL A 370 -9.42 -17.49 -1.13
CA VAL A 370 -9.65 -17.67 -2.57
C VAL A 370 -10.40 -18.98 -2.80
N TRP A 371 -11.17 -19.00 -3.89
CA TRP A 371 -12.09 -20.11 -4.19
C TRP A 371 -11.48 -21.08 -5.21
N ASP A 372 -10.86 -20.52 -6.24
CA ASP A 372 -9.94 -21.18 -7.14
C ASP A 372 -8.51 -20.72 -6.85
N PHE A 373 -7.55 -21.65 -6.88
CA PHE A 373 -6.16 -21.39 -6.56
C PHE A 373 -5.19 -22.12 -7.49
N THR A 374 -3.98 -21.59 -7.55
CA THR A 374 -2.84 -22.12 -8.29
C THR A 374 -1.91 -22.84 -7.33
N GLU A 375 -1.64 -24.11 -7.62
CA GLU A 375 -0.52 -24.82 -7.02
C GLU A 375 0.65 -24.78 -8.01
N LEU A 376 1.66 -23.98 -7.67
CA LEU A 376 2.87 -23.81 -8.48
C LEU A 376 3.82 -25.00 -8.33
N ASN A 377 4.46 -25.45 -9.42
CA ASN A 377 5.62 -26.33 -9.35
C ASN A 377 6.87 -25.53 -8.92
N PRO A 378 7.36 -25.68 -7.67
CA PRO A 378 8.41 -24.83 -7.14
C PRO A 378 9.81 -25.17 -7.68
N LEU A 379 9.97 -26.26 -8.45
CA LEU A 379 11.24 -26.74 -9.01
C LEU A 379 11.51 -26.24 -10.44
N THR A 380 10.57 -25.51 -11.03
CA THR A 380 10.67 -24.94 -12.38
C THR A 380 11.32 -23.55 -12.38
N ASP A 381 11.53 -22.97 -13.56
CA ASP A 381 12.17 -21.66 -13.72
C ASP A 381 11.18 -20.53 -14.06
N ILE A 382 10.01 -20.52 -13.40
CA ILE A 382 9.01 -19.45 -13.55
C ILE A 382 8.92 -18.57 -12.29
N GLY A 383 8.24 -17.43 -12.38
CA GLY A 383 8.08 -16.53 -11.23
C GLY A 383 7.43 -17.23 -10.03
N GLY A 384 7.98 -17.00 -8.84
CA GLY A 384 7.50 -17.60 -7.58
C GLY A 384 8.20 -18.89 -7.16
N THR A 385 9.08 -19.46 -8.00
CA THR A 385 9.84 -20.67 -7.66
C THR A 385 11.06 -20.36 -6.80
N LEU A 386 11.70 -21.40 -6.25
CA LEU A 386 12.91 -21.24 -5.43
C LEU A 386 14.03 -20.56 -6.22
N GLN A 387 14.31 -21.03 -7.43
CA GLN A 387 15.39 -20.50 -8.27
C GLN A 387 15.20 -19.01 -8.59
N LYS A 388 13.98 -18.61 -8.99
CA LYS A 388 13.67 -17.18 -9.23
C LYS A 388 13.70 -16.36 -7.95
N SER A 389 13.25 -16.90 -6.82
CA SER A 389 13.27 -16.20 -5.54
C SER A 389 14.70 -15.95 -5.06
N VAL A 390 15.58 -16.95 -5.17
CA VAL A 390 17.02 -16.83 -4.89
C VAL A 390 17.65 -15.77 -5.79
N LYS A 391 17.34 -15.80 -7.09
CA LYS A 391 17.84 -14.79 -8.04
C LYS A 391 17.43 -13.38 -7.61
N ILE A 392 16.15 -13.16 -7.30
CA ILE A 392 15.64 -11.84 -6.87
C ILE A 392 16.37 -11.35 -5.61
N VAL A 393 16.59 -12.23 -4.64
CA VAL A 393 17.32 -11.88 -3.41
C VAL A 393 18.78 -11.57 -3.73
N ALA A 394 19.46 -12.40 -4.52
CA ALA A 394 20.85 -12.17 -4.93
C ALA A 394 21.01 -10.86 -5.71
N ASP A 395 20.08 -10.54 -6.61
CA ASP A 395 20.11 -9.29 -7.37
C ASP A 395 19.85 -8.06 -6.46
N ALA A 396 19.04 -8.22 -5.41
CA ALA A 396 18.79 -7.14 -4.43
C ALA A 396 20.03 -6.82 -3.57
N ILE A 397 20.85 -7.82 -3.25
CA ILE A 397 22.08 -7.67 -2.45
C ILE A 397 23.04 -6.64 -3.08
N ALA A 398 23.08 -6.54 -4.41
CA ALA A 398 23.91 -5.59 -5.14
C ALA A 398 23.61 -4.12 -4.76
N GLY A 399 22.37 -3.82 -4.35
CA GLY A 399 21.94 -2.48 -3.95
C GLY A 399 22.20 -2.11 -2.49
N CYS A 400 22.79 -3.02 -1.70
CA CYS A 400 22.86 -2.92 -0.24
C CYS A 400 24.25 -2.53 0.33
N CYS A 401 25.23 -2.16 -0.51
CA CYS A 401 26.54 -1.70 -0.04
C CYS A 401 27.15 -0.59 -0.92
N PRO A 402 26.52 0.59 -1.02
CA PRO A 402 27.05 1.66 -1.87
C PRO A 402 28.33 2.31 -1.31
N HIS A 403 28.53 2.30 0.02
CA HIS A 403 29.59 3.05 0.70
C HIS A 403 30.40 2.24 1.73
N GLY A 404 30.14 0.94 1.89
CA GLY A 404 30.81 0.11 2.92
C GLY A 404 30.50 0.50 4.37
N ILE A 405 29.55 1.41 4.61
CA ILE A 405 29.17 1.86 5.96
C ILE A 405 28.32 0.78 6.61
N CYS A 406 28.81 0.19 7.70
CA CYS A 406 28.04 -0.81 8.46
C CYS A 406 27.01 -0.15 9.38
N GLY A 407 25.77 -0.62 9.28
CA GLY A 407 24.64 -0.23 10.12
C GLY A 407 24.57 -1.08 11.38
N VAL A 408 23.71 -0.68 12.31
CA VAL A 408 23.48 -1.41 13.56
C VAL A 408 22.00 -1.75 13.65
N VAL A 409 21.67 -3.04 13.76
CA VAL A 409 20.29 -3.49 13.88
C VAL A 409 20.08 -4.26 15.19
N SER A 410 19.04 -3.92 15.92
CA SER A 410 18.62 -4.64 17.14
C SER A 410 17.13 -4.97 17.14
N GLN A 411 16.77 -6.07 17.82
CA GLN A 411 15.38 -6.31 18.18
C GLN A 411 15.08 -5.56 19.48
N ALA A 412 14.20 -4.57 19.43
CA ALA A 412 13.87 -3.73 20.58
C ALA A 412 12.46 -3.13 20.48
N ASP A 413 11.81 -2.98 21.63
CA ASP A 413 10.61 -2.15 21.76
C ASP A 413 11.00 -0.67 21.73
N ALA A 414 10.35 0.13 20.87
CA ALA A 414 10.59 1.57 20.78
C ALA A 414 10.31 2.32 22.10
N VAL A 415 9.50 1.75 23.00
CA VAL A 415 9.27 2.27 24.35
C VAL A 415 10.53 2.14 25.24
N GLN A 416 11.41 1.19 24.92
CA GLN A 416 12.62 0.84 25.63
C GLN A 416 13.90 1.26 24.90
N LEU A 417 13.81 2.23 23.98
CA LEU A 417 14.99 2.74 23.27
C LEU A 417 16.11 3.05 24.26
N SER A 418 17.24 2.37 24.03
CA SER A 418 18.44 2.50 24.83
C SER A 418 19.12 3.81 24.44
N GLY A 419 19.44 4.65 25.43
CA GLY A 419 20.11 5.92 25.18
C GLY A 419 21.42 5.75 24.39
N GLY A 420 21.81 6.78 23.66
CA GLY A 420 23.00 6.74 22.81
C GLY A 420 23.12 7.88 21.79
N GLY A 421 22.18 8.83 21.81
CA GLY A 421 22.18 9.99 20.93
C GLY A 421 23.26 11.02 21.25
N PRO A 422 23.25 12.17 20.55
CA PRO A 422 22.17 12.64 19.69
C PRO A 422 22.14 12.02 18.28
N PHE A 423 20.97 11.57 17.81
CA PHE A 423 20.74 11.02 16.47
C PHE A 423 19.79 11.88 15.62
N VAL A 424 19.86 11.75 14.29
CA VAL A 424 18.76 12.21 13.41
C VAL A 424 17.68 11.14 13.37
N PHE A 425 16.43 11.51 13.59
CA PHE A 425 15.31 10.56 13.55
C PHE A 425 14.45 10.75 12.30
N SER A 426 14.21 9.65 11.61
CA SER A 426 13.27 9.51 10.50
C SER A 426 12.63 8.15 10.65
N THR A 427 11.30 8.08 10.79
CA THR A 427 10.66 6.82 11.18
C THR A 427 9.22 6.70 10.68
N ASP A 428 8.76 5.47 10.45
CA ASP A 428 7.43 5.12 9.97
C ASP A 428 6.70 4.21 11.00
N PRO A 429 6.08 4.80 12.04
CA PRO A 429 5.46 4.04 13.11
C PRO A 429 4.22 3.26 12.64
N PRO A 430 3.81 2.20 13.37
CA PRO A 430 2.64 1.40 13.03
C PRO A 430 1.34 2.24 12.95
N TYR A 431 0.53 1.96 11.92
CA TYR A 431 -0.70 2.71 11.60
C TYR A 431 -1.92 2.29 12.42
N TYR A 432 -1.87 2.47 13.74
CA TYR A 432 -3.01 2.28 14.66
C TYR A 432 -3.67 0.88 14.51
N ASP A 433 -4.88 0.78 13.96
CA ASP A 433 -5.66 -0.46 13.79
C ASP A 433 -5.65 -0.99 12.34
N ASN A 434 -4.83 -0.42 11.46
CA ASN A 434 -4.92 -0.69 10.02
C ASN A 434 -4.31 -2.04 9.59
N VAL A 435 -3.25 -2.49 10.25
CA VAL A 435 -2.45 -3.64 9.82
C VAL A 435 -2.01 -4.47 11.03
N PRO A 436 -2.26 -5.79 11.02
CA PRO A 436 -1.82 -6.69 12.08
C PRO A 436 -0.40 -7.22 11.76
N TYR A 437 0.64 -6.40 11.93
CA TYR A 437 2.00 -6.71 11.46
C TYR A 437 2.56 -8.00 12.06
N ALA A 438 2.49 -8.17 13.37
CA ALA A 438 2.97 -9.38 14.05
C ALA A 438 2.27 -10.65 13.54
N ASP A 439 0.95 -10.60 13.36
CA ASP A 439 0.16 -11.72 12.86
C ASP A 439 0.51 -12.08 11.40
N LEU A 440 0.74 -11.08 10.55
CA LEU A 440 1.15 -11.32 9.15
C LEU A 440 2.57 -11.87 9.09
N SER A 441 3.48 -11.36 9.94
CA SER A 441 4.85 -11.86 10.03
C SER A 441 4.93 -13.30 10.51
N ASP A 442 3.97 -13.79 11.30
CA ASP A 442 3.93 -15.19 11.73
C ASP A 442 3.89 -16.17 10.55
N PHE A 443 3.23 -15.80 9.44
CA PHE A 443 3.23 -16.61 8.21
C PHE A 443 4.65 -16.92 7.72
N PHE A 444 5.58 -15.98 7.85
CA PHE A 444 6.99 -16.18 7.47
C PHE A 444 7.82 -16.73 8.64
N TYR A 445 7.55 -16.26 9.85
CA TYR A 445 8.29 -16.62 11.06
C TYR A 445 8.29 -18.13 11.30
N THR A 446 7.15 -18.81 11.08
CA THR A 446 7.04 -20.26 11.29
C THR A 446 7.95 -21.07 10.36
N TRP A 447 8.24 -20.57 9.16
CA TRP A 447 9.18 -21.18 8.23
C TRP A 447 10.63 -20.80 8.51
N LEU A 448 10.88 -19.54 8.89
CA LEU A 448 12.24 -19.04 9.16
C LEU A 448 12.82 -19.60 10.46
N ARG A 449 12.00 -19.73 11.50
CA ARG A 449 12.42 -20.17 12.83
C ARG A 449 13.19 -21.50 12.84
N PRO A 450 12.69 -22.62 12.30
CA PRO A 450 13.42 -23.89 12.34
C PRO A 450 14.75 -23.84 11.56
N VAL A 451 14.85 -22.97 10.56
CA VAL A 451 16.04 -22.81 9.73
C VAL A 451 17.08 -21.94 10.43
N LEU A 452 16.67 -20.80 10.99
CA LEU A 452 17.56 -19.74 11.46
C LEU A 452 17.74 -19.66 12.97
N ARG A 453 17.00 -20.43 13.77
CA ARG A 453 17.09 -20.36 15.24
C ARG A 453 18.48 -20.69 15.79
N LYS A 454 19.27 -21.51 15.10
CA LYS A 454 20.66 -21.78 15.51
C LYS A 454 21.58 -20.57 15.26
N ASP A 455 21.30 -19.85 14.17
CA ASP A 455 22.11 -18.73 13.68
C ASP A 455 21.77 -17.38 14.35
N PHE A 456 20.49 -17.20 14.71
CA PHE A 456 19.91 -16.04 15.38
C PHE A 456 18.97 -16.47 16.52
N PRO A 457 19.49 -17.09 17.59
CA PRO A 457 18.69 -17.61 18.70
C PRO A 457 17.86 -16.54 19.40
N GLU A 458 18.36 -15.30 19.45
CA GLU A 458 17.67 -14.14 20.03
C GLU A 458 16.39 -13.80 19.24
N LEU A 459 16.47 -13.73 17.90
CA LEU A 459 15.34 -13.37 17.03
C LEU A 459 14.28 -14.48 16.96
N PHE A 460 14.71 -15.74 17.08
CA PHE A 460 13.87 -16.93 16.85
C PHE A 460 13.66 -17.78 18.12
N SER A 461 13.77 -17.15 19.29
CA SER A 461 13.63 -17.81 20.60
C SER A 461 12.18 -18.25 20.87
N THR A 462 11.21 -17.38 20.58
CA THR A 462 9.77 -17.59 20.84
C THR A 462 9.10 -18.48 19.79
N ILE A 463 7.92 -19.02 20.08
CA ILE A 463 7.13 -19.83 19.13
C ILE A 463 6.49 -18.96 18.05
N SER A 464 6.18 -17.71 18.35
CA SER A 464 5.60 -16.74 17.42
C SER A 464 6.16 -15.35 17.69
N THR A 465 5.96 -14.40 16.77
CA THR A 465 6.39 -13.00 16.95
C THR A 465 5.78 -12.36 18.21
N PRO A 466 6.35 -11.29 18.80
CA PRO A 466 5.73 -10.59 19.94
C PRO A 466 4.46 -9.82 19.52
N LYS A 467 3.35 -9.99 20.27
CA LYS A 467 2.03 -9.37 19.97
C LYS A 467 1.58 -8.36 21.01
N LEU A 468 1.93 -8.58 22.28
CA LEU A 468 1.44 -7.77 23.40
C LEU A 468 2.15 -6.41 23.43
N GLU A 469 3.43 -6.41 23.06
CA GLU A 469 4.28 -5.23 23.01
C GLU A 469 4.13 -4.48 21.68
N GLU A 470 3.34 -4.96 20.73
CA GLU A 470 3.12 -4.30 19.44
C GLU A 470 2.38 -2.95 19.62
N LEU A 471 2.89 -1.90 18.98
CA LEU A 471 2.32 -0.54 19.06
C LEU A 471 1.15 -0.36 18.07
N VAL A 472 0.14 -1.21 18.17
CA VAL A 472 -1.10 -1.20 17.36
C VAL A 472 -2.34 -1.12 18.25
N ALA A 473 -3.45 -0.63 17.71
CA ALA A 473 -4.73 -0.58 18.41
C ALA A 473 -5.61 -1.76 17.97
N THR A 474 -5.51 -2.89 18.67
CA THR A 474 -6.28 -4.11 18.36
C THR A 474 -7.31 -4.39 19.46
N PRO A 475 -8.60 -4.04 19.25
CA PRO A 475 -9.66 -4.20 20.27
C PRO A 475 -9.77 -5.63 20.82
N GLU A 476 -9.54 -6.63 19.96
CA GLU A 476 -9.61 -8.05 20.32
C GLU A 476 -8.53 -8.46 21.34
N ARG A 477 -7.38 -7.77 21.34
CA ARG A 477 -6.27 -8.04 22.26
C ARG A 477 -6.33 -7.19 23.53
N HIS A 478 -6.83 -5.96 23.43
CA HIS A 478 -6.75 -4.98 24.51
C HIS A 478 -8.07 -4.78 25.27
N GLY A 479 -8.99 -5.75 25.18
CA GLY A 479 -10.21 -5.79 25.98
C GLY A 479 -11.31 -4.81 25.52
N GLY A 480 -11.25 -4.35 24.26
CA GLY A 480 -12.23 -3.44 23.68
C GLY A 480 -11.59 -2.22 23.01
N LYS A 481 -12.42 -1.44 22.31
CA LYS A 481 -11.96 -0.31 21.48
C LYS A 481 -11.30 0.78 22.34
N ASP A 482 -11.95 1.21 23.42
CA ASP A 482 -11.48 2.34 24.24
C ASP A 482 -10.16 2.03 24.94
N MET A 483 -10.01 0.82 25.47
CA MET A 483 -8.75 0.38 26.10
C MET A 483 -7.62 0.22 25.07
N ALA A 484 -7.92 -0.26 23.85
CA ALA A 484 -6.93 -0.32 22.77
C ALA A 484 -6.42 1.07 22.39
N GLU A 485 -7.31 2.07 22.31
CA GLU A 485 -6.98 3.46 22.01
C GLU A 485 -6.08 4.08 23.10
N GLN A 486 -6.44 3.89 24.37
CA GLN A 486 -5.66 4.41 25.51
C GLN A 486 -4.27 3.76 25.61
N LEU A 487 -4.18 2.46 25.39
CA LEU A 487 -2.90 1.74 25.41
C LEU A 487 -1.99 2.19 24.26
N PHE A 488 -2.55 2.34 23.05
CA PHE A 488 -1.80 2.88 21.91
C PHE A 488 -1.28 4.30 22.21
N LEU A 489 -2.16 5.21 22.65
CA LEU A 489 -1.79 6.60 22.96
C LEU A 489 -0.66 6.67 23.99
N SER A 490 -0.83 5.97 25.11
CA SER A 490 0.14 6.00 26.22
C SER A 490 1.50 5.43 25.83
N ARG A 491 1.54 4.29 25.13
CA ARG A 491 2.81 3.67 24.72
C ARG A 491 3.48 4.45 23.57
N MET A 492 2.73 4.98 22.62
CA MET A 492 3.26 5.84 21.56
C MET A 492 3.82 7.14 22.14
N GLU A 493 3.17 7.74 23.13
CA GLU A 493 3.68 8.91 23.87
C GLU A 493 5.04 8.61 24.52
N VAL A 494 5.20 7.44 25.15
CA VAL A 494 6.49 7.05 25.75
C VAL A 494 7.57 6.86 24.68
N ALA A 495 7.26 6.19 23.57
CA ALA A 495 8.20 6.01 22.46
C ALA A 495 8.65 7.36 21.87
N LEU A 496 7.70 8.27 21.61
CA LEU A 496 8.00 9.62 21.12
C LEU A 496 8.81 10.44 22.13
N ARG A 497 8.56 10.28 23.44
CA ARG A 497 9.37 10.94 24.48
C ARG A 497 10.81 10.46 24.48
N ARG A 498 11.04 9.15 24.25
CA ARG A 498 12.40 8.59 24.09
C ARG A 498 13.08 9.15 22.84
N ILE A 499 12.38 9.16 21.71
CA ILE A 499 12.87 9.75 20.46
C ILE A 499 13.25 11.23 20.66
N ARG A 500 12.40 12.02 21.34
CA ARG A 500 12.69 13.43 21.66
C ARG A 500 13.97 13.58 22.47
N ALA A 501 14.18 12.71 23.47
CA ALA A 501 15.32 12.81 24.38
C ALA A 501 16.66 12.54 23.68
N ASP A 502 16.69 11.62 22.71
CA ASP A 502 17.88 11.27 21.94
C ASP A 502 18.00 12.06 20.62
N ALA A 503 17.02 12.89 20.26
CA ALA A 503 17.02 13.63 19.00
C ALA A 503 18.09 14.75 18.97
N HIS A 504 18.80 14.84 17.86
CA HIS A 504 19.79 15.88 17.65
C HIS A 504 19.13 17.26 17.48
N PRO A 505 19.48 18.27 18.29
CA PRO A 505 18.74 19.55 18.33
C PRO A 505 18.78 20.35 17.02
N ALA A 506 19.86 20.21 16.23
CA ALA A 506 19.99 20.90 14.95
C ALA A 506 19.03 20.37 13.86
N PHE A 507 18.63 19.10 13.92
CA PHE A 507 17.86 18.44 12.87
C PHE A 507 16.42 18.18 13.35
N PRO A 508 15.41 18.29 12.47
CA PRO A 508 14.06 17.88 12.84
C PRO A 508 13.95 16.35 12.92
N THR A 509 13.03 15.88 13.76
CA THR A 509 12.52 14.51 13.71
C THR A 509 11.46 14.42 12.63
N THR A 510 11.55 13.43 11.75
CA THR A 510 10.54 13.19 10.71
C THR A 510 9.75 11.90 10.98
N VAL A 511 8.43 11.98 10.84
CA VAL A 511 7.54 10.84 11.06
C VAL A 511 6.62 10.65 9.86
N TYR A 512 6.62 9.46 9.28
CA TYR A 512 5.77 9.10 8.16
C TYR A 512 4.41 8.61 8.66
N TYR A 513 3.34 8.97 7.94
CA TYR A 513 1.99 8.53 8.24
C TYR A 513 1.16 8.40 6.97
N ALA A 514 0.40 7.32 6.82
CA ALA A 514 -0.50 7.13 5.69
C ALA A 514 -1.91 7.65 6.01
N PHE A 515 -2.42 8.61 5.23
CA PHE A 515 -3.75 9.17 5.38
C PHE A 515 -4.73 8.50 4.40
N LYS A 516 -5.88 7.99 4.86
CA LYS A 516 -6.93 7.50 3.95
C LYS A 516 -7.95 8.62 3.68
N GLN A 517 -8.18 8.96 2.40
CA GLN A 517 -9.17 9.96 1.99
C GLN A 517 -10.60 9.69 2.51
N SER A 518 -10.99 8.43 2.72
CA SER A 518 -12.27 8.05 3.34
C SER A 518 -12.44 8.55 4.79
N GLU A 519 -11.37 9.08 5.40
CA GLU A 519 -11.40 9.72 6.72
C GLU A 519 -11.97 11.15 6.69
N THR A 520 -12.34 11.67 5.50
CA THR A 520 -13.06 12.94 5.31
C THR A 520 -14.56 12.79 5.05
N ASP A 521 -15.08 11.58 4.86
CA ASP A 521 -16.50 11.31 4.51
C ASP A 521 -17.50 11.42 5.67
N SER A 522 -17.12 12.01 6.81
CA SER A 522 -18.03 12.24 7.92
C SER A 522 -18.63 13.65 7.86
N SER A 523 -19.68 13.82 7.05
CA SER A 523 -20.62 14.96 7.09
C SER A 523 -21.33 15.13 8.45
N LYS A 524 -20.97 14.31 9.45
CA LYS A 524 -21.17 14.53 10.88
C LYS A 524 -19.83 14.50 11.61
N GLY A 525 -19.06 15.60 11.55
CA GLY A 525 -18.07 16.04 12.56
C GLY A 525 -17.09 15.02 13.20
N THR A 526 -16.86 13.85 12.61
CA THR A 526 -16.02 12.80 13.21
C THR A 526 -14.77 12.63 12.34
N ILE A 527 -13.87 13.59 12.45
CA ILE A 527 -12.52 13.52 11.87
C ILE A 527 -11.74 12.43 12.65
N SER A 528 -11.03 11.58 11.90
CA SER A 528 -10.20 10.40 12.26
C SER A 528 -9.70 10.23 13.71
N THR A 529 -10.03 9.09 14.37
CA THR A 529 -9.50 8.73 15.69
C THR A 529 -8.01 8.40 15.67
N GLY A 530 -7.48 7.76 14.61
CA GLY A 530 -6.09 7.30 14.56
C GLY A 530 -5.07 8.44 14.41
N TRP A 531 -5.32 9.36 13.48
CA TRP A 531 -4.44 10.52 13.23
C TRP A 531 -4.44 11.50 14.40
N GLU A 532 -5.62 11.80 14.94
CA GLU A 532 -5.78 12.64 16.13
C GLU A 532 -5.01 12.05 17.32
N THR A 533 -5.17 10.74 17.58
CA THR A 533 -4.46 10.05 18.67
C THR A 533 -2.94 10.13 18.51
N PHE A 534 -2.42 10.00 17.29
CA PHE A 534 -0.99 10.14 17.05
C PHE A 534 -0.48 11.57 17.30
N LEU A 535 -1.16 12.58 16.75
CA LEU A 535 -0.79 13.99 16.98
C LEU A 535 -0.87 14.36 18.46
N GLU A 536 -1.89 13.88 19.16
CA GLU A 536 -2.03 14.04 20.61
C GLU A 536 -0.82 13.40 21.34
N ALA A 537 -0.41 12.17 20.97
CA ALA A 537 0.77 11.52 21.51
C ALA A 537 2.05 12.36 21.31
N ALA A 538 2.23 12.93 20.11
CA ALA A 538 3.40 13.74 19.77
C ALA A 538 3.46 15.05 20.57
N VAL A 539 2.32 15.76 20.70
CA VAL A 539 2.23 17.00 21.47
C VAL A 539 2.46 16.75 22.97
N ARG A 540 1.93 15.63 23.50
CA ARG A 540 2.15 15.19 24.90
C ARG A 540 3.59 14.73 25.17
N ALA A 541 4.24 14.11 24.18
CA ALA A 541 5.66 13.78 24.26
C ALA A 541 6.56 15.02 24.28
N GLY A 542 6.01 16.21 23.99
CA GLY A 542 6.73 17.47 23.99
C GLY A 542 7.31 17.84 22.63
N PHE A 543 6.76 17.31 21.53
CA PHE A 543 7.07 17.81 20.19
C PHE A 543 6.18 19.01 19.84
N ALA A 544 6.77 19.96 19.12
CA ALA A 544 6.06 20.94 18.30
C ALA A 544 6.10 20.48 16.84
N ILE A 545 4.93 20.37 16.22
CA ILE A 545 4.76 20.04 14.81
C ILE A 545 5.08 21.28 13.99
N HIS A 546 6.09 21.24 13.13
CA HIS A 546 6.50 22.40 12.33
C HIS A 546 5.98 22.35 10.89
N GLY A 547 5.63 21.17 10.38
CA GLY A 547 5.16 21.01 9.02
C GLY A 547 4.60 19.64 8.73
N THR A 548 3.80 19.56 7.66
CA THR A 548 3.24 18.33 7.10
C THR A 548 3.48 18.38 5.60
N TRP A 549 4.26 17.44 5.07
CA TRP A 549 4.58 17.38 3.65
C TRP A 549 3.85 16.21 3.00
N PRO A 550 2.98 16.45 2.01
CA PRO A 550 2.34 15.39 1.26
C PRO A 550 3.37 14.63 0.43
N MET A 551 3.28 13.31 0.44
CA MET A 551 4.15 12.39 -0.29
C MET A 551 3.29 11.43 -1.12
N ARG A 552 3.54 11.43 -2.42
CA ARG A 552 2.90 10.49 -3.35
C ARG A 552 3.70 9.20 -3.40
N THR A 553 3.13 8.14 -2.80
CA THR A 553 3.71 6.80 -2.86
C THR A 553 3.12 6.04 -4.06
N GLU A 554 3.54 6.39 -5.27
CA GLU A 554 3.02 5.76 -6.49
C GLU A 554 3.67 4.40 -6.80
N ARG A 555 2.81 3.41 -7.10
CA ARG A 555 3.09 2.36 -8.08
C ARG A 555 1.88 2.32 -9.00
N SER A 556 2.05 2.64 -10.28
CA SER A 556 1.02 2.71 -11.32
C SER A 556 0.24 1.39 -11.53
N THR A 557 0.76 0.27 -11.01
CA THR A 557 0.16 -1.07 -11.06
C THR A 557 -0.31 -1.59 -9.69
N ARG A 558 -1.03 -0.78 -8.89
CA ARG A 558 -1.83 -1.34 -7.79
C ARG A 558 -3.06 -2.05 -8.35
N SER A 559 -3.26 -3.31 -7.98
CA SER A 559 -4.46 -4.12 -8.24
C SER A 559 -5.69 -3.64 -7.43
N ARG A 560 -6.02 -2.36 -7.53
CA ARG A 560 -7.26 -1.71 -7.06
C ARG A 560 -7.96 -0.89 -8.16
N GLY A 561 -7.57 -1.09 -9.43
CA GLY A 561 -8.17 -0.44 -10.60
C GLY A 561 -9.61 -0.88 -10.95
N LEU A 562 -10.37 -1.46 -10.02
CA LEU A 562 -11.80 -1.77 -10.19
C LEU A 562 -12.52 -1.58 -8.84
N GLY A 563 -12.71 -0.30 -8.44
CA GLY A 563 -13.77 0.07 -7.49
C GLY A 563 -13.37 0.82 -6.22
N SER A 564 -12.12 1.21 -6.00
CA SER A 564 -11.76 2.14 -4.92
C SER A 564 -10.71 3.14 -5.36
N ASN A 565 -11.14 4.23 -6.01
CA ASN A 565 -10.33 5.43 -6.21
C ASN A 565 -10.19 6.15 -4.87
N ALA A 566 -9.22 5.73 -4.08
CA ALA A 566 -8.63 6.58 -3.05
C ALA A 566 -7.13 6.47 -3.22
N LEU A 567 -6.53 7.50 -3.83
CA LEU A 567 -5.09 7.71 -3.73
C LEU A 567 -4.82 7.89 -2.22
N ALA A 568 -4.25 6.88 -1.57
CA ALA A 568 -3.72 7.05 -0.23
C ALA A 568 -2.48 7.93 -0.37
N SER A 569 -2.62 9.24 -0.08
CA SER A 569 -1.48 10.11 0.10
C SER A 569 -0.85 9.80 1.46
N SER A 570 0.46 9.63 1.48
CA SER A 570 1.22 9.60 2.73
C SER A 570 1.63 11.03 3.07
N ILE A 571 1.87 11.32 4.34
CA ILE A 571 2.38 12.61 4.80
C ILE A 571 3.63 12.39 5.64
N VAL A 572 4.55 13.35 5.57
CA VAL A 572 5.72 13.43 6.44
C VAL A 572 5.50 14.56 7.44
N LEU A 573 5.38 14.21 8.71
CA LEU A 573 5.37 15.15 9.81
C LEU A 573 6.80 15.59 10.13
N VAL A 574 6.99 16.89 10.27
CA VAL A 574 8.24 17.50 10.70
C VAL A 574 8.06 17.97 12.13
N CYS A 575 8.79 17.36 13.06
CA CYS A 575 8.66 17.60 14.49
C CYS A 575 9.98 18.17 15.04
N ARG A 576 9.89 19.12 15.97
CA ARG A 576 11.03 19.57 16.77
C ARG A 576 10.66 19.53 18.26
N PRO A 577 11.61 19.28 19.17
CA PRO A 577 11.35 19.42 20.60
C PRO A 577 10.77 20.80 20.89
N ARG A 578 9.62 20.85 21.57
CA ARG A 578 9.07 22.08 22.13
C ARG A 578 10.00 22.55 23.25
N THR A 579 10.19 23.86 23.37
CA THR A 579 11.00 24.45 24.43
C THR A 579 10.26 24.38 25.77
N ASP A 580 10.97 24.13 26.87
CA ASP A 580 10.33 23.91 28.17
C ASP A 580 9.75 25.21 28.78
N ASP A 581 10.15 26.38 28.26
CA ASP A 581 9.67 27.72 28.62
C ASP A 581 8.46 28.19 27.79
N SER A 582 7.83 27.29 27.05
CA SER A 582 6.69 27.60 26.18
C SER A 582 5.51 28.20 26.97
N LEU A 583 4.93 29.28 26.43
CA LEU A 583 3.81 29.99 27.07
C LEU A 583 2.50 29.20 26.98
N THR A 584 1.58 29.52 27.88
CA THR A 584 0.16 29.15 27.78
C THR A 584 -0.64 30.34 27.27
N VAL A 585 -1.53 30.12 26.31
CA VAL A 585 -2.34 31.19 25.68
C VAL A 585 -3.83 30.86 25.71
N SER A 586 -4.68 31.88 25.55
CA SER A 586 -6.12 31.68 25.38
C SER A 586 -6.48 31.23 23.96
N ARG A 587 -7.62 30.54 23.80
CA ARG A 587 -8.22 30.22 22.50
C ARG A 587 -8.32 31.43 21.56
N ARG A 588 -8.63 32.61 22.10
CA ARG A 588 -8.72 33.85 21.31
C ARG A 588 -7.37 34.27 20.73
N GLN A 589 -6.30 34.17 21.51
CA GLN A 589 -4.94 34.45 21.03
C GLN A 589 -4.49 33.42 19.99
N PHE A 590 -4.78 32.13 20.23
CA PHE A 590 -4.53 31.07 19.27
C PHE A 590 -5.21 31.35 17.91
N ILE A 591 -6.52 31.64 17.89
CA ILE A 591 -7.26 31.94 16.65
C ILE A 591 -6.68 33.18 15.96
N ARG A 592 -6.36 34.24 16.72
CA ARG A 592 -5.75 35.45 16.15
C ARG A 592 -4.44 35.14 15.44
N GLU A 593 -3.57 34.34 16.06
CA GLU A 593 -2.31 33.98 15.43
C GLU A 593 -2.51 33.03 14.25
N LEU A 594 -3.41 32.06 14.37
CA LEU A 594 -3.77 31.15 13.29
C LEU A 594 -4.19 31.94 12.04
N ASN A 595 -5.06 32.95 12.20
CA ASN A 595 -5.53 33.80 11.11
C ASN A 595 -4.44 34.72 10.53
N SER A 596 -3.34 34.98 11.25
CA SER A 596 -2.20 35.70 10.69
C SER A 596 -1.18 34.80 9.99
N THR A 597 -1.04 33.55 10.45
CA THR A 597 0.00 32.63 9.99
C THR A 597 -0.44 31.81 8.78
N LEU A 598 -1.67 31.30 8.77
CA LEU A 598 -2.15 30.42 7.71
C LEU A 598 -2.18 31.08 6.31
N PRO A 599 -2.58 32.36 6.15
CA PRO A 599 -2.51 33.03 4.85
C PRO A 599 -1.08 33.08 4.28
N LEU A 600 -0.10 33.42 5.12
CA LEU A 600 1.30 33.47 4.72
C LEU A 600 1.85 32.09 4.35
N ALA A 601 1.46 31.05 5.11
CA ALA A 601 1.86 29.68 4.81
C ALA A 601 1.23 29.15 3.52
N LEU A 602 -0.05 29.47 3.27
CA LEU A 602 -0.73 29.13 2.02
C LEU A 602 -0.05 29.79 0.82
N ASP A 603 0.30 31.06 0.95
CA ASP A 603 1.02 31.81 -0.09
C ASP A 603 2.38 31.19 -0.39
N ALA A 604 3.17 30.86 0.64
CA ALA A 604 4.46 30.20 0.49
C ALA A 604 4.37 28.80 -0.15
N MET A 605 3.30 28.04 0.09
CA MET A 605 3.09 26.72 -0.52
C MET A 605 2.63 26.78 -1.97
N THR A 606 2.07 27.92 -2.39
CA THR A 606 1.43 28.07 -3.71
C THR A 606 2.25 28.90 -4.68
N ARG A 607 3.21 29.70 -4.21
CA ARG A 607 4.12 30.48 -5.04
C ARG A 607 5.41 29.74 -5.34
N GLU A 608 5.92 29.90 -6.57
CA GLU A 608 7.31 29.61 -6.91
C GLU A 608 8.20 30.70 -6.31
N THR A 609 8.54 30.59 -5.03
CA THR A 609 9.51 31.48 -4.41
C THR A 609 10.93 31.10 -4.82
N GLU A 610 11.54 31.95 -5.66
CA GLU A 610 12.99 32.04 -5.94
C GLU A 610 13.74 30.71 -6.14
N GLY A 611 13.13 29.75 -6.86
CA GLY A 611 13.79 28.49 -7.24
C GLY A 611 14.09 27.51 -6.09
N LEU A 612 13.59 27.77 -4.88
CA LEU A 612 13.84 26.94 -3.69
C LEU A 612 12.76 25.88 -3.43
N HIS A 613 11.52 26.10 -3.90
CA HIS A 613 10.40 25.18 -3.66
C HIS A 613 9.50 25.01 -4.89
N SER A 614 9.14 23.76 -5.19
CA SER A 614 8.04 23.45 -6.13
C SER A 614 6.71 23.74 -5.43
N PRO A 615 5.73 24.38 -6.10
CA PRO A 615 4.43 24.63 -5.53
C PRO A 615 3.74 23.29 -5.19
N VAL A 616 3.07 23.25 -4.03
CA VAL A 616 2.28 22.09 -3.59
C VAL A 616 1.06 21.98 -4.49
N ALA A 617 0.81 20.78 -5.01
CA ALA A 617 -0.33 20.56 -5.90
C ALA A 617 -1.65 20.90 -5.18
N PRO A 618 -2.63 21.50 -5.88
CA PRO A 618 -3.90 21.90 -5.28
C PRO A 618 -4.61 20.81 -4.47
N VAL A 619 -4.57 19.56 -4.96
CA VAL A 619 -5.17 18.38 -4.30
C VAL A 619 -4.54 18.05 -2.94
N ASP A 620 -3.31 18.49 -2.70
CA ASP A 620 -2.49 18.16 -1.53
C ASP A 620 -2.44 19.34 -0.52
N LEU A 621 -2.92 20.54 -0.90
CA LEU A 621 -2.86 21.75 -0.07
C LEU A 621 -3.65 21.64 1.24
N SER A 622 -4.83 21.01 1.22
CA SER A 622 -5.65 20.84 2.43
C SER A 622 -4.97 19.97 3.48
N GLN A 623 -4.07 19.08 3.07
CA GLN A 623 -3.24 18.31 3.99
C GLN A 623 -2.01 19.11 4.41
N ALA A 624 -1.36 19.80 3.48
CA ALA A 624 -0.17 20.58 3.76
C ALA A 624 -0.41 21.73 4.77
N ILE A 625 -1.59 22.36 4.75
CA ILE A 625 -1.94 23.47 5.66
C ILE A 625 -2.08 23.04 7.13
N ILE A 626 -2.31 21.74 7.38
CA ILE A 626 -2.43 21.20 8.75
C ILE A 626 -1.13 21.43 9.51
N GLY A 627 0.02 21.28 8.85
CA GLY A 627 1.34 21.47 9.44
C GLY A 627 1.54 22.85 10.05
N PRO A 628 1.45 23.94 9.27
CA PRO A 628 1.51 25.31 9.80
C PRO A 628 0.46 25.60 10.87
N GLY A 629 -0.77 25.12 10.71
CA GLY A 629 -1.81 25.30 11.72
C GLY A 629 -1.47 24.61 13.03
N MET A 630 -0.99 23.37 12.96
CA MET A 630 -0.53 22.61 14.12
C MET A 630 0.77 23.19 14.71
N ALA A 631 1.58 23.91 13.93
CA ALA A 631 2.74 24.64 14.44
C ALA A 631 2.34 25.78 15.37
N VAL A 632 1.30 26.54 15.02
CA VAL A 632 0.75 27.56 15.91
C VAL A 632 0.20 26.94 17.20
N PHE A 633 -0.46 25.79 17.11
CA PHE A 633 -1.05 25.12 18.27
C PHE A 633 0.03 24.51 19.20
N SER A 634 0.91 23.69 18.62
CA SER A 634 1.82 22.82 19.36
C SER A 634 3.08 23.49 19.87
N LYS A 635 3.37 24.74 19.46
CA LYS A 635 4.46 25.55 20.03
C LYS A 635 4.17 26.04 21.46
N TYR A 636 2.90 26.10 21.86
CA TYR A 636 2.50 26.51 23.20
C TYR A 636 2.51 25.31 24.16
N ALA A 637 2.69 25.58 25.46
CA ALA A 637 2.55 24.55 26.49
C ALA A 637 1.09 24.08 26.61
N ALA A 638 0.14 25.01 26.49
CA ALA A 638 -1.28 24.75 26.38
C ALA A 638 -2.01 25.92 25.71
N VAL A 639 -3.12 25.62 25.04
CA VAL A 639 -4.12 26.61 24.62
C VAL A 639 -5.35 26.40 25.50
N LEU A 640 -5.79 27.40 26.25
CA LEU A 640 -6.90 27.27 27.19
C LEU A 640 -8.24 27.68 26.58
N GLU A 641 -9.25 26.85 26.81
CA GLU A 641 -10.65 27.14 26.55
C GLU A 641 -11.22 28.15 27.57
N ALA A 642 -12.43 28.64 27.32
CA ALA A 642 -13.07 29.65 28.17
C ALA A 642 -13.35 29.13 29.60
N ASP A 643 -13.51 27.81 29.76
CA ASP A 643 -13.68 27.14 31.05
C ASP A 643 -12.35 26.83 31.76
N GLY A 644 -11.21 27.22 31.16
CA GLY A 644 -9.88 26.97 31.69
C GLY A 644 -9.31 25.59 31.36
N SER A 645 -10.06 24.73 30.68
CA SER A 645 -9.57 23.43 30.23
C SER A 645 -8.59 23.56 29.06
N PRO A 646 -7.59 22.68 28.91
CA PRO A 646 -6.75 22.64 27.72
C PRO A 646 -7.54 22.24 26.48
N MET A 647 -7.41 23.03 25.41
CA MET A 647 -7.94 22.71 24.09
C MET A 647 -7.33 21.41 23.57
N THR A 648 -8.17 20.52 23.07
CA THR A 648 -7.75 19.24 22.48
C THR A 648 -7.19 19.40 21.07
N VAL A 649 -6.33 18.46 20.64
CA VAL A 649 -5.86 18.41 19.24
C VAL A 649 -7.04 18.35 18.26
N ARG A 650 -8.12 17.64 18.60
CA ARG A 650 -9.37 17.62 17.81
C ARG A 650 -9.89 19.02 17.53
N THR A 651 -10.00 19.83 18.57
CA THR A 651 -10.57 21.18 18.49
C THR A 651 -9.65 22.08 17.66
N ALA A 652 -8.33 21.96 17.84
CA ALA A 652 -7.35 22.67 17.03
C ALA A 652 -7.47 22.30 15.55
N LEU A 653 -7.51 21.01 15.21
CA LEU A 653 -7.69 20.53 13.84
C LEU A 653 -8.99 21.02 13.21
N GLN A 654 -10.09 21.06 13.95
CA GLN A 654 -11.36 21.62 13.48
C GLN A 654 -11.24 23.11 13.13
N LEU A 655 -10.52 23.88 13.95
CA LEU A 655 -10.26 25.31 13.69
C LEU A 655 -9.32 25.52 12.50
N ILE A 656 -8.28 24.70 12.35
CA ILE A 656 -7.35 24.75 11.23
C ILE A 656 -8.06 24.39 9.92
N ASN A 657 -8.84 23.32 9.90
CA ASN A 657 -9.60 22.91 8.72
C ASN A 657 -10.67 23.94 8.33
N ARG A 658 -11.14 24.75 9.29
CA ARG A 658 -12.06 25.88 9.00
C ARG A 658 -11.41 26.95 8.13
N PHE A 659 -10.10 27.13 8.19
CA PHE A 659 -9.40 28.11 7.34
C PHE A 659 -9.60 27.86 5.84
N LEU A 660 -9.83 26.60 5.45
CA LEU A 660 -10.19 26.22 4.07
C LEU A 660 -11.69 25.91 3.91
N ALA A 661 -12.51 26.23 4.91
CA ALA A 661 -13.95 25.98 4.91
C ALA A 661 -14.75 27.20 4.44
N GLU A 662 -16.02 26.96 4.11
CA GLU A 662 -16.89 27.82 3.29
C GLU A 662 -17.36 29.13 3.95
N ASP A 663 -17.11 29.31 5.25
CA ASP A 663 -17.77 30.34 6.08
C ASP A 663 -17.26 31.77 5.86
N ASP A 664 -16.16 31.98 5.11
CA ASP A 664 -15.58 33.31 4.86
C ASP A 664 -16.02 33.98 3.54
N PHE A 665 -16.87 33.31 2.74
CA PHE A 665 -17.41 33.89 1.51
C PHE A 665 -18.70 34.69 1.73
N ASP A 666 -19.00 35.63 0.83
CA ASP A 666 -20.29 36.34 0.84
C ASP A 666 -21.48 35.38 0.66
N ALA A 667 -22.65 35.77 1.18
CA ALA A 667 -23.86 34.95 1.22
C ALA A 667 -24.27 34.36 -0.14
N ASP A 668 -24.03 35.10 -1.23
CA ASP A 668 -24.34 34.66 -2.58
C ASP A 668 -23.36 33.61 -3.07
N THR A 669 -22.07 33.80 -2.79
CA THR A 669 -21.03 32.80 -3.08
C THR A 669 -21.26 31.51 -2.28
N GLN A 670 -21.64 31.60 -1.01
CA GLN A 670 -22.00 30.44 -0.20
C GLN A 670 -23.22 29.70 -0.76
N PHE A 671 -24.24 30.44 -1.23
CA PHE A 671 -25.38 29.85 -1.93
C PHE A 671 -24.92 29.10 -3.19
N CYS A 672 -24.09 29.74 -4.03
CA CYS A 672 -23.62 29.14 -5.28
C CYS A 672 -22.78 27.89 -5.05
N LEU A 673 -21.88 27.90 -4.06
CA LEU A 673 -21.08 26.74 -3.65
C LEU A 673 -21.95 25.54 -3.28
N HIS A 674 -22.91 25.73 -2.36
CA HIS A 674 -23.81 24.66 -1.93
C HIS A 674 -24.72 24.18 -3.08
N TRP A 675 -25.21 25.09 -3.92
CA TRP A 675 -26.04 24.72 -5.07
C TRP A 675 -25.24 23.91 -6.10
N PHE A 676 -23.99 24.31 -6.36
CA PHE A 676 -23.09 23.62 -7.29
C PHE A 676 -22.68 22.23 -6.79
N GLU A 677 -22.53 22.04 -5.49
CA GLU A 677 -22.29 20.72 -4.90
C GLU A 677 -23.50 19.79 -5.09
N GLN A 678 -24.71 20.29 -4.87
CA GLN A 678 -25.93 19.50 -4.96
C GLN A 678 -26.38 19.22 -6.41
N CYS A 679 -26.42 20.26 -7.23
CA CYS A 679 -27.03 20.24 -8.57
C CYS A 679 -26.01 20.46 -9.70
N GLY A 680 -24.78 20.85 -9.38
CA GLY A 680 -23.81 21.25 -10.40
C GLY A 680 -24.31 22.43 -11.24
N TRP A 681 -24.15 22.29 -12.55
CA TRP A 681 -24.64 23.25 -13.54
C TRP A 681 -26.09 22.96 -13.99
N GLU A 682 -26.70 21.89 -13.50
CA GLU A 682 -28.05 21.48 -13.91
C GLU A 682 -29.15 22.33 -13.25
N SER A 683 -30.37 22.22 -13.80
CA SER A 683 -31.53 22.93 -13.26
C SER A 683 -32.14 22.19 -12.07
N GLY A 684 -32.39 22.92 -10.98
CA GLY A 684 -33.13 22.47 -9.81
C GLY A 684 -34.43 23.26 -9.59
N LYS A 685 -35.21 22.87 -8.57
CA LYS A 685 -36.50 23.50 -8.26
C LYS A 685 -36.32 24.80 -7.49
N PHE A 686 -37.15 25.80 -7.80
CA PHE A 686 -37.14 27.09 -7.11
C PHE A 686 -37.37 26.95 -5.59
N GLY A 687 -38.24 26.04 -5.14
CA GLY A 687 -38.49 25.86 -3.70
C GLY A 687 -37.26 25.41 -2.90
N ASP A 688 -36.42 24.58 -3.51
CA ASP A 688 -35.17 24.11 -2.89
C ASP A 688 -34.14 25.26 -2.87
N ALA A 689 -34.08 26.04 -3.96
CA ALA A 689 -33.24 27.24 -4.05
C ALA A 689 -33.66 28.33 -3.04
N ASP A 690 -34.95 28.59 -2.85
CA ASP A 690 -35.45 29.58 -1.89
C ASP A 690 -35.13 29.17 -0.45
N THR A 691 -35.28 27.87 -0.14
CA THR A 691 -34.89 27.33 1.17
C THR A 691 -33.40 27.50 1.42
N LEU A 692 -32.55 27.17 0.44
CA LEU A 692 -31.10 27.33 0.55
C LEU A 692 -30.68 28.80 0.66
N ALA A 693 -31.26 29.68 -0.17
CA ALA A 693 -30.94 31.11 -0.17
C ALA A 693 -31.25 31.76 1.18
N ARG A 694 -32.42 31.48 1.77
CA ARG A 694 -32.79 31.97 3.11
C ARG A 694 -31.84 31.45 4.19
N ALA A 695 -31.44 30.18 4.11
CA ALA A 695 -30.50 29.58 5.05
C ALA A 695 -29.11 30.25 5.03
N LYS A 696 -28.70 30.80 3.87
CA LYS A 696 -27.42 31.52 3.70
C LYS A 696 -27.55 33.05 3.88
N GLY A 697 -28.72 33.55 4.27
CA GLY A 697 -28.94 34.99 4.49
C GLY A 697 -29.04 35.81 3.19
N THR A 698 -29.45 35.18 2.09
CA THR A 698 -29.72 35.83 0.79
C THR A 698 -31.10 35.45 0.25
N SER A 699 -31.40 35.79 -1.02
CA SER A 699 -32.62 35.41 -1.73
C SER A 699 -32.29 34.97 -3.16
N VAL A 700 -33.12 34.12 -3.75
CA VAL A 700 -32.93 33.67 -5.16
C VAL A 700 -32.90 34.86 -6.11
N ASP A 701 -33.76 35.85 -5.90
CA ASP A 701 -33.75 37.09 -6.68
C ASP A 701 -32.50 37.93 -6.43
N GLY A 702 -31.99 37.96 -5.19
CA GLY A 702 -30.72 38.60 -4.86
C GLY A 702 -29.54 38.00 -5.63
N VAL A 703 -29.43 36.67 -5.65
CA VAL A 703 -28.38 35.95 -6.38
C VAL A 703 -28.59 36.03 -7.91
N LYS A 704 -29.83 36.11 -8.38
CA LYS A 704 -30.12 36.39 -9.79
C LYS A 704 -29.67 37.80 -10.19
N ASN A 705 -29.87 38.79 -9.32
CA ASN A 705 -29.49 40.17 -9.56
C ASN A 705 -27.97 40.39 -9.58
N SER A 706 -27.18 39.50 -8.95
CA SER A 706 -25.72 39.47 -9.12
C SER A 706 -25.26 38.75 -10.40
N GLY A 707 -26.18 38.36 -11.28
CA GLY A 707 -25.81 37.86 -12.60
C GLY A 707 -25.18 36.47 -12.64
N VAL A 708 -25.16 35.72 -11.53
CA VAL A 708 -24.55 34.37 -11.46
C VAL A 708 -25.56 33.22 -11.64
N LEU A 709 -26.86 33.54 -11.65
CA LEU A 709 -27.96 32.58 -11.55
C LEU A 709 -29.05 32.86 -12.57
N TYR A 710 -29.54 31.81 -13.23
CA TYR A 710 -30.77 31.82 -14.01
C TYR A 710 -31.94 31.33 -13.16
N SER A 711 -33.03 32.10 -13.12
CA SER A 711 -34.29 31.70 -12.48
C SER A 711 -35.48 32.14 -13.33
N SER A 712 -36.23 31.16 -13.85
CA SER A 712 -37.45 31.35 -14.65
C SER A 712 -38.29 30.06 -14.67
N GLY A 713 -39.63 30.19 -14.73
CA GLY A 713 -40.54 29.05 -14.89
C GLY A 713 -40.48 28.01 -13.76
N GLY A 714 -40.11 28.42 -12.54
CA GLY A 714 -39.95 27.51 -11.40
C GLY A 714 -38.63 26.72 -11.37
N ASN A 715 -37.75 26.94 -12.35
CA ASN A 715 -36.43 26.31 -12.44
C ASN A 715 -35.32 27.31 -12.11
N VAL A 716 -34.29 26.82 -11.42
CA VAL A 716 -33.12 27.59 -10.99
C VAL A 716 -31.84 26.84 -11.39
N ARG A 717 -30.86 27.53 -11.99
CA ARG A 717 -29.53 26.97 -12.30
C ARG A 717 -28.44 28.04 -12.22
N LEU A 718 -27.21 27.62 -11.94
CA LEU A 718 -26.03 28.49 -12.05
C LEU A 718 -25.65 28.73 -13.51
N LEU A 719 -25.05 29.88 -13.79
CA LEU A 719 -24.46 30.18 -15.09
C LEU A 719 -23.04 29.63 -15.18
N LYS A 720 -22.69 29.00 -16.30
CA LYS A 720 -21.31 28.61 -16.61
C LYS A 720 -20.50 29.86 -16.97
N TRP A 721 -19.19 29.85 -16.73
CA TRP A 721 -18.30 31.00 -17.03
C TRP A 721 -18.41 31.50 -18.48
N ALA A 722 -18.70 30.62 -19.45
CA ALA A 722 -18.88 30.99 -20.86
C ALA A 722 -20.16 31.79 -21.13
N GLU A 723 -21.13 31.79 -20.21
CA GLU A 723 -22.40 32.50 -20.30
C GLU A 723 -22.31 33.93 -19.70
N TYR A 724 -21.20 34.28 -19.06
CA TYR A 724 -21.04 35.58 -18.41
C TYR A 724 -20.84 36.71 -19.45
N PRO A 725 -21.35 37.92 -19.18
CA PRO A 725 -21.31 39.04 -20.12
C PRO A 725 -19.86 39.46 -20.45
N THR A 726 -19.61 39.74 -21.73
CA THR A 726 -18.27 40.12 -22.21
C THR A 726 -17.89 41.57 -21.90
N ASP A 727 -18.90 42.42 -21.74
CA ASP A 727 -18.84 43.85 -21.42
C ASP A 727 -18.94 44.13 -19.91
N TRP A 728 -18.74 43.11 -19.08
CA TRP A 728 -18.79 43.22 -17.62
C TRP A 728 -17.80 44.25 -17.07
N ARG A 729 -18.30 45.12 -16.18
CA ARG A 729 -17.53 46.18 -15.51
C ARG A 729 -17.71 46.06 -14.00
N PRO A 730 -16.69 45.58 -13.25
CA PRO A 730 -16.81 45.40 -11.81
C PRO A 730 -17.04 46.71 -11.04
N GLN A 731 -16.65 47.87 -11.60
CA GLN A 731 -16.84 49.17 -10.96
C GLN A 731 -18.31 49.64 -10.93
N THR A 732 -19.13 49.15 -11.87
CA THR A 732 -20.55 49.50 -11.94
C THR A 732 -21.45 48.42 -11.35
N ASP A 733 -20.87 47.31 -10.92
CA ASP A 733 -21.59 46.20 -10.32
C ASP A 733 -21.86 46.46 -8.83
N GLN A 734 -23.15 46.57 -8.47
CA GLN A 734 -23.57 46.86 -7.10
C GLN A 734 -23.56 45.63 -6.20
N ARG A 735 -23.48 44.42 -6.78
CA ARG A 735 -23.60 43.16 -6.05
C ARG A 735 -22.67 42.12 -6.68
N LEU A 736 -21.40 42.27 -6.33
CA LEU A 736 -20.28 41.56 -6.93
C LEU A 736 -19.83 40.36 -6.06
N PRO A 737 -20.45 39.17 -6.09
CA PRO A 737 -20.02 38.02 -5.29
C PRO A 737 -18.65 37.48 -5.73
N VAL A 738 -17.91 36.87 -4.81
CA VAL A 738 -16.63 36.19 -5.14
C VAL A 738 -16.82 35.12 -6.22
N TRP A 739 -17.99 34.47 -6.24
CA TRP A 739 -18.38 33.53 -7.31
C TRP A 739 -18.33 34.15 -8.71
N GLU A 740 -18.91 35.34 -8.88
CA GLU A 740 -18.90 36.04 -10.17
C GLU A 740 -17.48 36.43 -10.57
N VAL A 741 -16.73 37.01 -9.64
CA VAL A 741 -15.34 37.44 -9.87
C VAL A 741 -14.51 36.27 -10.37
N LEU A 742 -14.60 35.10 -9.72
CA LEU A 742 -13.88 33.91 -10.16
C LEU A 742 -14.27 33.47 -11.58
N HIS A 743 -15.56 33.39 -11.89
CA HIS A 743 -15.99 32.89 -13.20
C HIS A 743 -15.72 33.90 -14.34
N GLN A 744 -15.76 35.19 -14.04
CA GLN A 744 -15.28 36.23 -14.96
C GLN A 744 -13.77 36.15 -15.17
N LEU A 745 -12.99 35.86 -14.11
CA LEU A 745 -11.55 35.60 -14.23
C LEU A 745 -11.26 34.38 -15.11
N VAL A 746 -11.96 33.26 -14.90
CA VAL A 746 -11.84 32.07 -15.76
C VAL A 746 -12.17 32.42 -17.21
N ARG A 747 -13.26 33.16 -17.47
CA ARG A 747 -13.66 33.56 -18.82
C ARG A 747 -12.61 34.43 -19.51
N VAL A 748 -12.14 35.47 -18.82
CA VAL A 748 -11.15 36.41 -19.37
C VAL A 748 -9.81 35.72 -19.58
N PHE A 749 -9.36 34.93 -18.61
CA PHE A 749 -8.13 34.14 -18.73
C PHE A 749 -8.19 33.16 -19.91
N SER A 750 -9.30 32.43 -20.06
CA SER A 750 -9.49 31.46 -21.14
C SER A 750 -9.56 32.11 -22.53
N THR A 751 -9.87 33.41 -22.62
CA THR A 751 -10.03 34.14 -23.90
C THR A 751 -8.85 35.02 -24.25
N THR A 752 -8.16 35.59 -23.24
CA THR A 752 -7.14 36.64 -23.43
C THR A 752 -5.83 36.37 -22.69
N GLY A 753 -5.72 35.23 -22.00
CA GLY A 753 -4.52 34.83 -21.27
C GLY A 753 -4.23 35.68 -20.04
N GLU A 754 -2.99 35.62 -19.57
CA GLU A 754 -2.56 36.24 -18.29
C GLU A 754 -2.73 37.77 -18.28
N THR A 755 -2.49 38.43 -19.41
CA THR A 755 -2.57 39.89 -19.51
C THR A 755 -3.98 40.43 -19.29
N GLY A 756 -4.99 39.82 -19.93
CA GLY A 756 -6.37 40.27 -19.75
C GLY A 756 -6.92 39.94 -18.36
N ALA A 757 -6.55 38.79 -17.80
CA ALA A 757 -6.89 38.45 -16.41
C ALA A 757 -6.22 39.42 -15.41
N GLY A 758 -5.03 39.92 -15.73
CA GLY A 758 -4.32 40.94 -14.93
C GLY A 758 -5.08 42.26 -14.81
N LEU A 759 -5.78 42.68 -15.88
CA LEU A 759 -6.65 43.87 -15.83
C LEU A 759 -7.84 43.67 -14.88
N VAL A 760 -8.39 42.46 -14.83
CA VAL A 760 -9.46 42.12 -13.88
C VAL A 760 -8.93 42.14 -12.45
N PHE A 761 -7.70 41.69 -12.19
CA PHE A 761 -7.07 41.77 -10.86
C PHE A 761 -6.98 43.21 -10.34
N VAL A 762 -6.55 44.14 -11.19
CA VAL A 762 -6.50 45.57 -10.84
C VAL A 762 -7.89 46.10 -10.52
N ALA A 763 -8.91 45.67 -11.25
CA ALA A 763 -10.28 46.14 -11.09
C ALA A 763 -11.00 45.59 -9.83
N VAL A 764 -10.62 44.41 -9.34
CA VAL A 764 -11.25 43.73 -8.19
C VAL A 764 -10.28 43.42 -7.05
N GLN A 765 -9.28 44.27 -6.84
CA GLN A 765 -8.14 44.02 -5.95
C GLN A 765 -8.53 43.49 -4.55
N SER A 766 -9.64 43.97 -3.98
CA SER A 766 -10.13 43.53 -2.66
C SER A 766 -10.72 42.10 -2.63
N LYS A 767 -11.00 41.49 -3.79
CA LYS A 767 -11.61 40.16 -3.93
C LYS A 767 -10.70 39.13 -4.61
N VAL A 768 -9.52 39.53 -5.09
CA VAL A 768 -8.58 38.63 -5.79
C VAL A 768 -8.22 37.42 -4.94
N GLU A 769 -7.84 37.63 -3.67
CA GLU A 769 -7.44 36.52 -2.79
C GLU A 769 -8.62 35.60 -2.46
N ALA A 770 -9.81 36.16 -2.24
CA ALA A 770 -11.03 35.36 -2.04
C ALA A 770 -11.38 34.54 -3.30
N ALA A 771 -11.22 35.12 -4.49
CA ALA A 771 -11.43 34.40 -5.75
C ALA A 771 -10.41 33.27 -5.94
N ARG A 772 -9.16 33.48 -5.52
CA ARG A 772 -8.11 32.45 -5.49
C ARG A 772 -8.52 31.27 -4.61
N GLN A 773 -8.94 31.55 -3.38
CA GLN A 773 -9.42 30.55 -2.43
C GLN A 773 -10.63 29.78 -2.98
N LEU A 774 -11.57 30.48 -3.62
CA LEU A 774 -12.73 29.87 -4.26
C LEU A 774 -12.34 28.96 -5.43
N ALA A 775 -11.33 29.34 -6.22
CA ALA A 775 -10.82 28.52 -7.33
C ALA A 775 -10.29 27.18 -6.82
N TYR A 776 -9.47 27.19 -5.75
CA TYR A 776 -8.95 25.97 -5.11
C TYR A 776 -10.07 25.08 -4.57
N ARG A 777 -11.11 25.68 -3.99
CA ARG A 777 -12.28 24.96 -3.47
C ARG A 777 -13.05 24.27 -4.59
N LEU A 778 -13.35 24.99 -5.67
CA LEU A 778 -14.10 24.45 -6.81
C LEU A 778 -13.31 23.38 -7.56
N TYR A 779 -11.99 23.54 -7.68
CA TYR A 779 -11.12 22.50 -8.22
C TYR A 779 -11.24 21.19 -7.42
N THR A 780 -11.05 21.26 -6.10
CA THR A 780 -11.14 20.09 -5.19
C THR A 780 -12.54 19.45 -5.23
N LEU A 781 -13.59 20.27 -5.27
CA LEU A 781 -14.97 19.80 -5.37
C LEU A 781 -15.24 19.06 -6.68
N CYS A 782 -14.73 19.58 -7.81
CA CYS A 782 -14.90 18.97 -9.13
C CYS A 782 -14.14 17.64 -9.23
N GLU A 783 -12.91 17.57 -8.71
CA GLU A 783 -12.15 16.31 -8.63
C GLU A 783 -12.90 15.26 -7.80
N ARG A 784 -13.41 15.63 -6.62
CA ARG A 784 -14.18 14.74 -5.75
C ARG A 784 -15.47 14.22 -6.40
N THR A 785 -16.11 15.04 -7.24
CA THR A 785 -17.38 14.69 -7.89
C THR A 785 -17.21 14.10 -9.30
N GLY A 786 -15.96 13.90 -9.76
CA GLY A 786 -15.65 13.32 -11.07
C GLY A 786 -15.90 14.25 -12.26
N ARG A 787 -15.92 15.57 -12.04
CA ARG A 787 -16.16 16.61 -13.06
C ARG A 787 -14.84 17.16 -13.63
N ALA A 788 -14.14 16.33 -14.39
CA ALA A 788 -12.79 16.65 -14.88
C ALA A 788 -12.70 17.92 -15.76
N GLU A 789 -13.71 18.18 -16.60
CA GLU A 789 -13.72 19.37 -17.47
C GLU A 789 -13.86 20.66 -16.67
N ASP A 790 -14.68 20.67 -15.61
CA ASP A 790 -14.84 21.82 -14.73
C ASP A 790 -13.57 22.04 -13.88
N ALA A 791 -12.97 20.96 -13.37
CA ALA A 791 -11.71 21.02 -12.61
C ALA A 791 -10.59 21.67 -13.44
N ARG A 792 -10.51 21.35 -14.74
CA ARG A 792 -9.48 21.87 -15.64
C ARG A 792 -9.42 23.40 -15.66
N ALA A 793 -10.56 24.07 -15.77
CA ALA A 793 -10.61 25.53 -15.86
C ALA A 793 -10.06 26.22 -14.60
N TYR A 794 -10.37 25.68 -13.42
CA TYR A 794 -9.84 26.19 -12.16
C TYR A 794 -8.34 25.89 -12.03
N ASN A 795 -7.90 24.70 -12.43
CA ASN A 795 -6.48 24.33 -12.36
C ASN A 795 -5.60 25.21 -13.26
N GLU A 796 -6.04 25.49 -14.49
CA GLU A 796 -5.32 26.36 -15.43
C GLU A 796 -5.21 27.79 -14.89
N LEU A 797 -6.28 28.33 -14.31
CA LEU A 797 -6.28 29.65 -13.66
C LEU A 797 -5.34 29.68 -12.45
N ILE A 798 -5.40 28.66 -11.59
CA ILE A 798 -4.55 28.53 -10.39
C ILE A 798 -3.06 28.44 -10.79
N THR A 799 -2.74 27.64 -11.81
CA THR A 799 -1.36 27.43 -12.27
C THR A 799 -0.77 28.73 -12.81
N SER A 800 -1.59 29.56 -13.45
CA SER A 800 -1.15 30.80 -14.10
C SER A 800 -1.27 32.02 -13.18
N TRP A 801 -1.62 31.83 -11.91
CA TRP A 801 -1.96 32.92 -10.99
C TRP A 801 -0.81 33.93 -10.80
N THR A 802 0.42 33.45 -10.66
CA THR A 802 1.62 34.29 -10.54
C THR A 802 1.92 35.08 -11.82
N GLY A 803 1.67 34.50 -12.99
CA GLY A 803 1.76 35.18 -14.28
C GLY A 803 0.73 36.30 -14.40
N ILE A 804 -0.50 36.05 -13.95
CA ILE A 804 -1.57 37.05 -13.89
C ILE A 804 -1.23 38.20 -12.91
N GLU A 805 -0.72 37.89 -11.71
CA GLU A 805 -0.25 38.91 -10.74
C GLU A 805 0.88 39.76 -11.34
N SER A 806 1.82 39.13 -12.04
CA SER A 806 2.92 39.82 -12.71
C SER A 806 2.45 40.72 -13.85
N ALA A 807 1.41 40.30 -14.58
CA ALA A 807 0.79 41.13 -15.61
C ALA A 807 0.04 42.32 -14.98
N ALA A 808 -0.70 42.10 -13.90
CA ALA A 808 -1.40 43.15 -13.16
C ALA A 808 -0.42 44.20 -12.59
N ALA A 809 0.76 43.79 -12.12
CA ALA A 809 1.78 44.70 -11.59
C ALA A 809 2.46 45.57 -12.65
N LYS A 810 2.39 45.18 -13.94
CA LYS A 810 2.93 45.96 -15.07
C LYS A 810 1.96 47.02 -15.59
N GLU A 811 0.69 46.97 -15.18
CA GLU A 811 -0.33 47.96 -15.51
C GLU A 811 -0.30 49.10 -14.49
N PRO A 812 -0.38 50.38 -14.91
CA PRO A 812 -0.36 51.51 -13.98
C PRO A 812 -1.61 51.46 -13.08
N ALA A 813 -1.40 51.46 -11.76
CA ALA A 813 -2.48 51.64 -10.79
C ALA A 813 -3.32 52.87 -11.18
N LEU A 814 -4.61 52.65 -11.44
CA LEU A 814 -5.55 53.73 -11.75
C LEU A 814 -5.45 54.80 -10.65
N LYS A 815 -4.93 55.97 -11.02
CA LYS A 815 -4.82 57.12 -10.10
C LYS A 815 -6.23 57.56 -9.71
N GLN A 816 -6.42 57.72 -8.41
CA GLN A 816 -7.64 58.15 -7.71
C GLN A 816 -8.15 59.57 -8.10
N GLY A 817 -7.68 60.14 -9.22
CA GLY A 817 -7.94 61.52 -9.66
C GLY A 817 -8.89 61.67 -10.86
N GLU A 818 -9.43 60.59 -11.42
CA GLU A 818 -10.48 60.63 -12.45
C GLU A 818 -11.84 60.14 -11.90
N LEU A 819 -12.09 60.42 -10.62
CA LEU A 819 -13.36 60.16 -9.93
C LEU A 819 -13.86 61.45 -9.25
N PHE A 820 -14.17 62.47 -10.05
CA PHE A 820 -15.16 63.50 -9.75
C PHE A 820 -15.78 64.01 -11.06
#